data_AF-A0A4S4L0H8-F1
#
_entry.id   AF-A0A4S4L0H8-F1
#
_cell.length_a   1.000
_cell.length_b   1.000
_cell.length_c   1.000
_cell.angle_alpha   90.00
_cell.angle_beta   90.00
_cell.angle_gamma   90.00
#
_symmetry.space_group_name_H-M   'P 1'
#
loop_
_entity.id
_entity.type
_entity.pdbx_description
1 polymer ?
#
loop_
_entity_poly.entity_id
_entity_poly.type
_entity_poly.pdbx_seq_one_letter_code
_entity_poly.pdbx_strand_id
1 'polypeptide(L)'
;MSKFNDEKSTIEIPKVVDALDESQTHQDVFSDEESHDIHYKTLSWQFVSLLMIAEIVSNGMLSLPNAMAAVGIVPALILTVFLGIFGLYTAKLLIDFKLNHPEVHNMGDAGYILFGPVGREVLSLGTIIFAVFGSGAELLSGQQALSLLSDNGLWLGLISVALITLCGVLAMIEVTKVFAYAGHFMFFILISEMRRPQDAMKAAWLLQGFSTVFYAVFSVVVYVYLGSTVASPALLSLPPVWAKAAFAIGLGNFLVAGSLYAHTAAKLVFIRFFRHSRHVYSHTPLGWCVWTALCFAAVAAAFVLATAVPIFSDLIGIAASLFAAWYTYGLAGFFWLHDKYHLEGGAPQLKKHWFVLSSILDAMVSGPPNVYALEIQKRPRQTWTQTFYAILFVLVFDIGCLMINGFQFVVLVPLKLLPLPGAHKLYDEAARYSKGAFGTLIGTYLVCCHPYAKASDLHYTSPLSVLVSQIFAPTTLVVSFEREGLGRFSEKEIKEIVERDEAGKVVALRLPQKAVMIANHQVYADWWYAWCLTYLMGTYKDVFIVLKKSLKWVPVVGWGMQFYNFIFLARSWASDRLHLSASLSWLGQRAEKQDTPLTFILYPEGTLVSKDTRPLSKKYADKMGIPDMLHTLLPRSTGLHYSLRSLAPRIPSLQLIDITVSYPGIPAFGYGQSYYTLRSIFLDGVPPPKVHMHLRRFDVAMDVPIGNLSQSNPPTIPNGGSLKPPSKKEVVEIEIPQDERDTFDLWLRNLWKIKDTEMSQFLNTGSFVGDSGLRVEIPVAIRRKREMLDAFAFFVPALVGWIVSRMT
;
A
#
# COMPACT_ATOMS: atom_id res chain seq x y z
N MET A 1 2.18 -18.87 -76.40
CA MET A 1 3.12 -17.76 -76.13
C MET A 1 2.43 -16.79 -75.16
N SER A 2 3.07 -16.45 -74.04
CA SER A 2 2.73 -15.38 -73.07
C SER A 2 1.26 -15.07 -72.75
N LYS A 3 0.85 -15.29 -71.48
CA LYS A 3 0.49 -14.16 -70.59
C LYS A 3 0.28 -14.56 -69.11
N PHE A 4 0.71 -13.65 -68.23
CA PHE A 4 0.40 -13.46 -66.81
C PHE A 4 0.43 -14.65 -65.83
N ASN A 5 1.39 -14.58 -64.89
CA ASN A 5 1.07 -14.66 -63.46
C ASN A 5 2.00 -13.71 -62.68
N ASP A 6 1.66 -13.34 -61.44
CA ASP A 6 2.15 -12.11 -60.79
C ASP A 6 3.63 -12.07 -60.35
N GLU A 7 4.21 -10.87 -60.38
CA GLU A 7 5.41 -10.53 -59.60
C GLU A 7 5.05 -10.19 -58.15
N LYS A 8 5.72 -10.83 -57.18
CA LYS A 8 5.95 -10.27 -55.84
C LYS A 8 7.39 -10.52 -55.41
N SER A 9 8.19 -9.46 -55.37
CA SER A 9 9.59 -9.50 -54.95
C SER A 9 9.70 -9.65 -53.43
N THR A 10 10.00 -10.86 -52.97
CA THR A 10 10.53 -11.08 -51.61
C THR A 10 11.94 -10.52 -51.54
N ILE A 11 12.15 -9.51 -50.70
CA ILE A 11 13.48 -9.01 -50.35
C ILE A 11 14.16 -10.06 -49.46
N GLU A 12 15.18 -10.74 -49.98
CA GLU A 12 16.02 -11.61 -49.16
C GLU A 12 16.87 -10.76 -48.22
N ILE A 13 16.64 -10.91 -46.91
CA ILE A 13 17.53 -10.36 -45.88
C ILE A 13 18.68 -11.37 -45.71
N PRO A 14 19.96 -10.96 -45.84
CA PRO A 14 21.08 -11.88 -45.68
C PRO A 14 21.09 -12.55 -44.30
N LYS A 15 21.39 -13.85 -44.25
CA LYS A 15 21.61 -14.58 -43.00
C LYS A 15 22.90 -14.14 -42.32
N VAL A 16 22.86 -13.06 -41.55
CA VAL A 16 23.94 -12.68 -40.63
C VAL A 16 23.83 -13.57 -39.38
N VAL A 17 24.30 -14.80 -39.52
CA VAL A 17 24.41 -15.80 -38.42
C VAL A 17 25.81 -16.42 -38.41
N ASP A 18 26.40 -16.64 -39.59
CA ASP A 18 27.69 -17.33 -39.77
C ASP A 18 28.92 -16.41 -39.54
N ALA A 19 28.98 -15.69 -38.41
CA ALA A 19 30.14 -14.86 -38.02
C ALA A 19 30.22 -14.47 -36.52
N LEU A 20 29.67 -15.25 -35.58
CA LEU A 20 29.79 -14.97 -34.14
C LEU A 20 30.36 -16.18 -33.37
N ASP A 21 31.52 -15.93 -32.78
CA ASP A 21 32.31 -16.71 -31.82
C ASP A 21 31.59 -17.90 -31.14
N GLU A 22 32.01 -19.14 -31.46
CA GLU A 22 31.44 -20.38 -30.91
C GLU A 22 31.77 -20.62 -29.42
N SER A 23 32.54 -19.74 -28.76
CA SER A 23 33.07 -19.96 -27.40
C SER A 23 32.10 -19.72 -26.24
N GLN A 24 30.88 -19.24 -26.47
CA GLN A 24 29.83 -19.10 -25.44
C GLN A 24 28.45 -19.61 -25.87
N THR A 25 28.35 -20.91 -26.15
CA THR A 25 27.05 -21.60 -26.13
C THR A 25 26.56 -21.71 -24.67
N HIS A 26 25.32 -21.28 -24.40
CA HIS A 26 24.70 -21.38 -23.07
C HIS A 26 24.40 -22.86 -22.76
N GLN A 27 25.37 -23.56 -22.16
CA GLN A 27 25.23 -24.96 -21.78
C GLN A 27 24.18 -25.14 -20.68
N ASP A 28 23.26 -26.08 -20.91
CA ASP A 28 22.34 -26.59 -19.90
C ASP A 28 23.13 -27.30 -18.79
N VAL A 29 22.65 -27.22 -17.55
CA VAL A 29 23.33 -27.75 -16.35
C VAL A 29 23.54 -29.27 -16.42
N PHE A 30 22.77 -29.96 -17.26
CA PHE A 30 22.93 -31.38 -17.58
C PHE A 30 23.23 -31.61 -19.07
N SER A 31 24.28 -30.98 -19.62
CA SER A 31 24.88 -31.37 -20.89
C SER A 31 25.88 -32.54 -20.73
N ASP A 32 26.18 -33.21 -21.86
CA ASP A 32 27.21 -34.26 -22.00
C ASP A 32 27.02 -35.53 -21.13
N GLU A 33 25.79 -36.06 -21.08
CA GLU A 33 25.45 -37.27 -20.31
C GLU A 33 26.15 -38.58 -20.75
N GLU A 34 26.77 -38.68 -21.93
CA GLU A 34 27.38 -39.95 -22.42
C GLU A 34 28.61 -40.41 -21.62
N SER A 35 29.11 -39.61 -20.66
CA SER A 35 30.29 -39.91 -19.84
C SER A 35 30.05 -39.91 -18.32
N HIS A 36 28.80 -39.79 -17.86
CA HIS A 36 28.45 -39.65 -16.45
C HIS A 36 27.89 -40.95 -15.84
N ASP A 37 28.15 -41.19 -14.55
CA ASP A 37 27.57 -42.34 -13.81
C ASP A 37 26.05 -42.17 -13.58
N ILE A 38 25.56 -40.91 -13.63
CA ILE A 38 24.21 -40.52 -13.24
C ILE A 38 23.58 -39.69 -14.37
N HIS A 39 22.54 -40.25 -15.00
CA HIS A 39 21.70 -39.57 -15.99
C HIS A 39 20.58 -38.77 -15.31
N TYR A 40 20.39 -37.52 -15.70
CA TYR A 40 19.41 -36.61 -15.08
C TYR A 40 18.18 -36.37 -15.97
N LYS A 41 18.33 -36.36 -17.30
CA LYS A 41 17.24 -36.08 -18.27
C LYS A 41 16.33 -37.27 -18.54
N THR A 42 15.86 -37.92 -17.48
CA THR A 42 15.13 -39.19 -17.58
C THR A 42 13.62 -39.05 -17.76
N LEU A 43 13.02 -37.89 -17.47
CA LEU A 43 11.57 -37.74 -17.29
C LEU A 43 10.81 -37.43 -18.59
N SER A 44 9.56 -37.89 -18.69
CA SER A 44 8.63 -37.53 -19.78
C SER A 44 7.63 -36.47 -19.33
N TRP A 45 6.99 -35.75 -20.26
CA TRP A 45 6.00 -34.73 -19.91
C TRP A 45 4.77 -35.32 -19.20
N GLN A 46 4.38 -36.56 -19.52
CA GLN A 46 3.31 -37.27 -18.81
C GLN A 46 3.72 -37.57 -17.36
N PHE A 47 4.94 -38.07 -17.17
CA PHE A 47 5.45 -38.39 -15.84
C PHE A 47 5.61 -37.10 -15.02
N VAL A 48 6.23 -36.05 -15.56
CA VAL A 48 6.32 -34.73 -14.91
C VAL A 48 4.93 -34.13 -14.62
N SER A 49 3.92 -34.34 -15.48
CA SER A 49 2.55 -33.92 -15.14
C SER A 49 1.95 -34.67 -13.95
N LEU A 50 2.38 -35.91 -13.70
CA LEU A 50 1.98 -36.71 -12.55
C LEU A 50 2.82 -36.35 -11.29
N LEU A 51 4.14 -36.14 -11.44
CA LEU A 51 5.06 -35.49 -10.47
C LEU A 51 4.83 -33.96 -10.36
N MET A 52 3.58 -33.55 -10.47
CA MET A 52 3.11 -32.19 -10.26
C MET A 52 1.62 -32.22 -9.93
N ILE A 53 0.82 -33.10 -10.55
CA ILE A 53 -0.62 -33.21 -10.28
C ILE A 53 -0.86 -33.51 -8.82
N ALA A 54 -0.10 -34.42 -8.24
CA ALA A 54 -0.31 -34.78 -6.85
C ALA A 54 0.23 -33.73 -5.87
N GLU A 55 1.07 -32.76 -6.30
CA GLU A 55 1.65 -31.64 -5.49
C GLU A 55 0.52 -30.80 -4.97
N ILE A 56 0.26 -29.70 -5.67
CA ILE A 56 -1.04 -29.37 -6.21
C ILE A 56 -2.17 -30.22 -5.56
N VAL A 57 -2.41 -31.51 -5.86
CA VAL A 57 -3.52 -32.33 -5.28
C VAL A 57 -3.15 -33.29 -4.11
N SER A 58 -2.80 -32.76 -2.94
CA SER A 58 -2.73 -33.45 -1.63
C SER A 58 -3.16 -32.59 -0.40
N ASN A 59 -2.28 -32.22 0.54
CA ASN A 59 -2.67 -32.08 1.95
C ASN A 59 -3.50 -30.82 2.26
N GLY A 60 -3.15 -29.65 1.73
CA GLY A 60 -4.04 -28.50 1.77
C GLY A 60 -5.36 -28.66 0.97
N MET A 61 -5.59 -29.76 0.23
CA MET A 61 -6.91 -30.01 -0.36
C MET A 61 -7.91 -30.23 0.76
N LEU A 62 -7.41 -30.81 1.85
CA LEU A 62 -8.08 -31.02 3.11
C LEU A 62 -8.32 -29.68 3.86
N SER A 63 -7.75 -28.55 3.44
CA SER A 63 -8.15 -27.20 3.90
C SER A 63 -9.02 -26.43 2.91
N LEU A 64 -9.30 -26.96 1.71
CA LEU A 64 -10.23 -26.33 0.76
C LEU A 64 -11.66 -26.17 1.32
N PRO A 65 -12.30 -27.20 1.93
CA PRO A 65 -13.69 -27.08 2.37
C PRO A 65 -13.84 -26.12 3.55
N ASN A 66 -12.86 -26.09 4.46
CA ASN A 66 -12.81 -25.16 5.58
C ASN A 66 -12.66 -23.70 5.10
N ALA A 67 -11.78 -23.44 4.13
CA ALA A 67 -11.69 -22.13 3.51
C ALA A 67 -12.96 -21.75 2.74
N MET A 68 -13.63 -22.71 2.09
CA MET A 68 -14.94 -22.49 1.44
C MET A 68 -16.04 -22.19 2.46
N ALA A 69 -16.00 -22.78 3.65
CA ALA A 69 -16.91 -22.44 4.75
C ALA A 69 -16.70 -21.01 5.26
N ALA A 70 -15.45 -20.53 5.31
CA ALA A 70 -15.12 -19.19 5.77
C ALA A 70 -15.56 -18.06 4.80
N VAL A 71 -15.54 -18.29 3.47
CA VAL A 71 -15.89 -17.26 2.48
C VAL A 71 -17.23 -17.49 1.75
N GLY A 72 -17.76 -18.71 1.76
CA GLY A 72 -18.95 -19.13 1.02
C GLY A 72 -18.65 -19.70 -0.37
N ILE A 73 -19.54 -20.58 -0.86
CA ILE A 73 -19.35 -21.38 -2.09
C ILE A 73 -19.05 -20.50 -3.33
N VAL A 74 -19.88 -19.48 -3.58
CA VAL A 74 -19.79 -18.67 -4.80
C VAL A 74 -18.44 -17.92 -4.93
N PRO A 75 -18.00 -17.11 -3.95
CA PRO A 75 -16.69 -16.46 -4.03
C PRO A 75 -15.53 -17.49 -3.96
N ALA A 76 -15.67 -18.60 -3.24
CA ALA A 76 -14.65 -19.65 -3.24
C ALA A 76 -14.46 -20.29 -4.62
N LEU A 77 -15.54 -20.57 -5.36
CA LEU A 77 -15.46 -21.10 -6.73
C LEU A 77 -14.88 -20.09 -7.71
N ILE A 78 -15.32 -18.83 -7.65
CA ILE A 78 -14.77 -17.75 -8.49
C ILE A 78 -13.26 -17.60 -8.24
N LEU A 79 -12.83 -17.60 -6.97
CA LEU A 79 -11.43 -17.52 -6.59
C LEU A 79 -10.64 -18.76 -7.04
N THR A 80 -11.20 -19.96 -6.92
CA THR A 80 -10.55 -21.22 -7.34
C THR A 80 -10.30 -21.24 -8.84
N VAL A 81 -11.30 -20.87 -9.66
CA VAL A 81 -11.17 -20.78 -11.12
C VAL A 81 -10.20 -19.65 -11.52
N PHE A 82 -10.28 -18.48 -10.89
CA PHE A 82 -9.37 -17.36 -11.15
C PHE A 82 -7.91 -17.73 -10.85
N LEU A 83 -7.64 -18.27 -9.66
CA LEU A 83 -6.28 -18.67 -9.25
C LEU A 83 -5.72 -19.81 -10.11
N GLY A 84 -6.58 -20.70 -10.62
CA GLY A 84 -6.18 -21.74 -11.57
C GLY A 84 -5.83 -21.19 -12.97
N ILE A 85 -6.65 -20.28 -13.52
CA ILE A 85 -6.34 -19.60 -14.78
C ILE A 85 -5.05 -18.77 -14.66
N PHE A 86 -4.87 -18.07 -13.54
CA PHE A 86 -3.67 -17.26 -13.28
C PHE A 86 -2.43 -18.14 -13.02
N GLY A 87 -2.60 -19.30 -12.37
CA GLY A 87 -1.56 -20.33 -12.23
C GLY A 87 -1.09 -20.90 -13.57
N LEU A 88 -2.01 -21.11 -14.52
CA LEU A 88 -1.64 -21.50 -15.90
C LEU A 88 -0.83 -20.40 -16.60
N TYR A 89 -1.21 -19.14 -16.41
CA TYR A 89 -0.50 -18.02 -17.00
C TYR A 89 0.92 -17.88 -16.43
N THR A 90 1.11 -18.02 -15.11
CA THR A 90 2.46 -18.08 -14.54
C THR A 90 3.24 -19.30 -15.01
N ALA A 91 2.61 -20.48 -15.09
CA ALA A 91 3.25 -21.69 -15.62
C ALA A 91 3.80 -21.45 -17.04
N LYS A 92 3.04 -20.75 -17.90
CA LYS A 92 3.54 -20.33 -19.21
C LYS A 92 4.78 -19.45 -19.09
N LEU A 93 4.75 -18.41 -18.25
CA LEU A 93 5.87 -17.47 -18.14
C LEU A 93 7.15 -18.12 -17.60
N LEU A 94 7.06 -19.09 -16.70
CA LEU A 94 8.21 -19.88 -16.22
C LEU A 94 8.74 -20.84 -17.29
N ILE A 95 7.85 -21.46 -18.07
CA ILE A 95 8.24 -22.34 -19.19
C ILE A 95 8.92 -21.52 -20.30
N ASP A 96 8.34 -20.39 -20.69
CA ASP A 96 8.95 -19.45 -21.64
C ASP A 96 10.36 -19.05 -21.15
N PHE A 97 10.48 -18.60 -19.90
CA PHE A 97 11.76 -18.18 -19.30
C PHE A 97 12.80 -19.32 -19.25
N LYS A 98 12.40 -20.56 -18.92
CA LYS A 98 13.32 -21.71 -18.93
C LYS A 98 13.80 -22.09 -20.34
N LEU A 99 12.95 -21.91 -21.34
CA LEU A 99 13.31 -22.16 -22.75
C LEU A 99 14.20 -21.04 -23.31
N ASN A 100 14.09 -19.82 -22.78
CA ASN A 100 14.93 -18.67 -23.12
C ASN A 100 16.29 -18.67 -22.39
N HIS A 101 16.36 -19.20 -21.17
CA HIS A 101 17.56 -19.25 -20.31
C HIS A 101 17.86 -20.70 -19.85
N PRO A 102 18.46 -21.55 -20.71
CA PRO A 102 18.68 -22.97 -20.41
C PRO A 102 19.48 -23.27 -19.13
N GLU A 103 20.37 -22.37 -18.72
CA GLU A 103 21.20 -22.49 -17.51
C GLU A 103 20.40 -22.43 -16.19
N VAL A 104 19.13 -22.00 -16.22
CA VAL A 104 18.29 -21.83 -15.03
C VAL A 104 17.81 -23.20 -14.53
N HIS A 105 18.46 -23.76 -13.51
CA HIS A 105 18.00 -24.99 -12.86
C HIS A 105 16.97 -24.70 -11.76
N ASN A 106 17.05 -23.55 -11.08
CA ASN A 106 16.16 -23.25 -9.95
C ASN A 106 15.81 -21.75 -9.81
N MET A 107 14.87 -21.45 -8.91
CA MET A 107 14.44 -20.07 -8.60
C MET A 107 15.58 -19.14 -8.14
N GLY A 108 16.64 -19.67 -7.54
CA GLY A 108 17.87 -18.93 -7.24
C GLY A 108 18.61 -18.49 -8.51
N ASP A 109 18.80 -19.39 -9.47
CA ASP A 109 19.42 -19.06 -10.77
C ASP A 109 18.57 -18.01 -11.52
N ALA A 110 17.25 -18.18 -11.51
CA ALA A 110 16.33 -17.21 -12.09
C ALA A 110 16.42 -15.84 -11.38
N GLY A 111 16.59 -15.84 -10.06
CA GLY A 111 16.86 -14.64 -9.26
C GLY A 111 18.23 -14.00 -9.53
N TYR A 112 19.22 -14.77 -9.97
CA TYR A 112 20.52 -14.26 -10.41
C TYR A 112 20.39 -13.44 -11.70
N ILE A 113 19.61 -13.93 -12.66
CA ILE A 113 19.33 -13.21 -13.92
C ILE A 113 18.52 -11.94 -13.63
N LEU A 114 17.44 -12.04 -12.83
CA LEU A 114 16.55 -10.90 -12.55
C LEU A 114 17.17 -9.80 -11.68
N PHE A 115 17.91 -10.16 -10.61
CA PHE A 115 18.38 -9.18 -9.60
C PHE A 115 19.82 -9.44 -9.12
N GLY A 116 20.63 -10.17 -9.89
CA GLY A 116 22.04 -10.42 -9.59
C GLY A 116 22.28 -11.26 -8.32
N PRO A 117 23.47 -11.16 -7.70
CA PRO A 117 23.86 -11.98 -6.55
C PRO A 117 22.86 -11.94 -5.39
N VAL A 118 22.25 -10.77 -5.10
CA VAL A 118 21.28 -10.62 -4.01
C VAL A 118 19.98 -11.35 -4.33
N GLY A 119 19.46 -11.23 -5.56
CA GLY A 119 18.29 -11.97 -6.01
C GLY A 119 18.47 -13.48 -5.90
N ARG A 120 19.66 -13.97 -6.27
CA ARG A 120 20.00 -15.40 -6.14
C ARG A 120 19.89 -15.91 -4.72
N GLU A 121 20.56 -15.27 -3.75
CA GLU A 121 20.53 -15.79 -2.38
C GLU A 121 19.14 -15.63 -1.74
N VAL A 122 18.41 -14.54 -2.04
CA VAL A 122 17.04 -14.33 -1.54
C VAL A 122 16.06 -15.39 -2.06
N LEU A 123 16.04 -15.66 -3.38
CA LEU A 123 15.14 -16.68 -3.93
C LEU A 123 15.60 -18.11 -3.62
N SER A 124 16.90 -18.37 -3.50
CA SER A 124 17.41 -19.68 -3.02
C SER A 124 16.95 -19.94 -1.58
N LEU A 125 17.18 -18.99 -0.66
CA LEU A 125 16.81 -19.10 0.74
C LEU A 125 15.30 -19.19 0.92
N GLY A 126 14.52 -18.36 0.22
CA GLY A 126 13.06 -18.42 0.27
C GLY A 126 12.50 -19.75 -0.26
N THR A 127 13.15 -20.38 -1.25
CA THR A 127 12.74 -21.70 -1.75
C THR A 127 13.09 -22.80 -0.74
N ILE A 128 14.27 -22.74 -0.12
CA ILE A 128 14.67 -23.68 0.95
C ILE A 128 13.73 -23.57 2.16
N ILE A 129 13.40 -22.35 2.61
CA ILE A 129 12.48 -22.15 3.73
C ILE A 129 11.08 -22.64 3.36
N PHE A 130 10.54 -22.27 2.19
CA PHE A 130 9.24 -22.76 1.74
C PHE A 130 9.19 -24.29 1.72
N ALA A 131 10.26 -24.93 1.25
CA ALA A 131 10.34 -26.38 1.21
C ALA A 131 10.38 -27.03 2.60
N VAL A 132 11.14 -26.49 3.55
CA VAL A 132 11.16 -26.98 4.94
C VAL A 132 9.80 -26.79 5.62
N PHE A 133 9.05 -25.72 5.31
CA PHE A 133 7.67 -25.55 5.75
C PHE A 133 6.70 -26.57 5.11
N GLY A 134 6.84 -26.87 3.82
CA GLY A 134 6.05 -27.91 3.14
C GLY A 134 6.28 -29.30 3.71
N SER A 135 7.54 -29.67 3.93
CA SER A 135 7.92 -30.89 4.65
C SER A 135 7.32 -30.95 6.07
N GLY A 136 7.34 -29.81 6.78
CA GLY A 136 6.76 -29.71 8.13
C GLY A 136 5.25 -29.92 8.16
N ALA A 137 4.51 -29.44 7.16
CA ALA A 137 3.07 -29.67 7.04
C ALA A 137 2.73 -31.17 6.84
N GLU A 138 3.59 -31.91 6.15
CA GLU A 138 3.41 -33.35 5.93
C GLU A 138 3.86 -34.21 7.10
N LEU A 139 4.93 -33.80 7.79
CA LEU A 139 5.27 -34.36 9.10
C LEU A 139 4.10 -34.22 10.08
N LEU A 140 3.41 -33.08 10.08
CA LEU A 140 2.23 -32.84 10.93
C LEU A 140 1.02 -33.70 10.51
N SER A 141 0.66 -33.78 9.22
CA SER A 141 -0.45 -34.65 8.78
C SER A 141 -0.14 -36.14 8.94
N GLY A 142 1.11 -36.57 8.75
CA GLY A 142 1.56 -37.93 9.06
C GLY A 142 1.49 -38.27 10.56
N GLN A 143 1.83 -37.32 11.44
CA GLN A 143 1.64 -37.46 12.89
C GLN A 143 0.15 -37.58 13.26
N GLN A 144 -0.72 -36.73 12.69
CA GLN A 144 -2.18 -36.80 12.91
C GLN A 144 -2.76 -38.15 12.43
N ALA A 145 -2.35 -38.62 11.25
CA ALA A 145 -2.75 -39.91 10.70
C ALA A 145 -2.39 -41.06 11.65
N LEU A 146 -1.15 -41.09 12.14
CA LEU A 146 -0.66 -42.18 12.99
C LEU A 146 -1.21 -42.11 14.42
N SER A 147 -1.46 -40.92 14.98
CA SER A 147 -2.15 -40.78 16.27
C SER A 147 -3.58 -41.34 16.20
N LEU A 148 -4.31 -41.05 15.12
CA LEU A 148 -5.66 -41.55 14.88
C LEU A 148 -5.69 -43.06 14.63
N LEU A 149 -4.73 -43.60 13.87
CA LEU A 149 -4.64 -45.04 13.58
C LEU A 149 -4.25 -45.87 14.81
N SER A 150 -3.43 -45.33 15.71
CA SER A 150 -2.92 -46.01 16.90
C SER A 150 -3.76 -45.83 18.18
N ASP A 151 -4.90 -45.12 18.10
CA ASP A 151 -5.70 -44.69 19.25
C ASP A 151 -4.85 -44.01 20.35
N ASN A 152 -3.93 -43.15 19.91
CA ASN A 152 -2.93 -42.42 20.71
C ASN A 152 -1.88 -43.30 21.42
N GLY A 153 -1.59 -44.49 20.88
CA GLY A 153 -0.52 -45.37 21.37
C GLY A 153 0.90 -44.81 21.17
N LEU A 154 1.50 -44.30 22.26
CA LEU A 154 2.78 -43.56 22.30
C LEU A 154 3.92 -44.15 21.44
N TRP A 155 4.04 -45.47 21.39
CA TRP A 155 5.15 -46.20 20.76
C TRP A 155 5.18 -46.05 19.23
N LEU A 156 4.02 -45.90 18.57
CA LEU A 156 3.96 -45.71 17.12
C LEU A 156 4.38 -44.29 16.69
N GLY A 157 4.34 -43.32 17.61
CA GLY A 157 4.87 -41.96 17.39
C GLY A 157 6.41 -41.88 17.34
N LEU A 158 7.12 -42.94 17.73
CA LEU A 158 8.57 -43.08 17.54
C LEU A 158 8.90 -43.89 16.27
N ILE A 159 8.07 -44.91 15.98
CA ILE A 159 8.15 -45.70 14.74
C ILE A 159 7.85 -44.82 13.51
N SER A 160 7.00 -43.79 13.65
CA SER A 160 6.78 -42.78 12.60
C SER A 160 8.08 -42.08 12.19
N VAL A 161 8.87 -41.59 13.15
CA VAL A 161 10.15 -40.91 12.91
C VAL A 161 11.15 -41.86 12.24
N ALA A 162 11.20 -43.12 12.68
CA ALA A 162 12.05 -44.14 12.07
C ALA A 162 11.64 -44.44 10.61
N LEU A 163 10.33 -44.63 10.35
CA LEU A 163 9.81 -44.88 9.00
C LEU A 163 9.98 -43.67 8.09
N ILE A 164 9.75 -42.44 8.56
CA ILE A 164 9.99 -41.21 7.79
C ILE A 164 11.47 -41.10 7.40
N THR A 165 12.38 -41.36 8.35
CA THR A 165 13.83 -41.30 8.09
C THR A 165 14.28 -42.38 7.10
N LEU A 166 13.67 -43.56 7.13
CA LEU A 166 13.97 -44.67 6.22
C LEU A 166 13.34 -44.49 4.83
N CYS A 167 12.09 -43.99 4.76
CA CYS A 167 11.38 -43.71 3.51
C CYS A 167 11.89 -42.46 2.78
N GLY A 168 12.59 -41.55 3.45
CA GLY A 168 13.29 -40.42 2.83
C GLY A 168 14.38 -40.81 1.82
N VAL A 169 14.69 -42.10 1.68
CA VAL A 169 15.58 -42.68 0.66
C VAL A 169 14.80 -43.17 -0.59
N LEU A 170 13.48 -43.35 -0.50
CA LEU A 170 12.69 -44.19 -1.43
C LEU A 170 11.37 -43.59 -1.94
N ALA A 171 10.98 -42.39 -1.49
CA ALA A 171 9.61 -41.90 -1.64
C ALA A 171 9.54 -40.45 -2.14
N MET A 172 8.72 -40.16 -3.17
CA MET A 172 8.44 -38.83 -3.73
C MET A 172 6.93 -38.69 -3.99
N ILE A 173 6.27 -37.58 -3.55
CA ILE A 173 4.93 -37.02 -3.90
C ILE A 173 3.91 -36.82 -2.72
N GLU A 174 3.29 -35.65 -2.38
CA GLU A 174 3.34 -34.20 -2.77
C GLU A 174 2.20 -33.34 -1.99
N VAL A 175 1.96 -31.98 -2.09
CA VAL A 175 1.04 -31.05 -1.23
C VAL A 175 0.32 -29.74 -1.81
N THR A 176 -0.93 -29.42 -1.34
CA THR A 176 -1.92 -28.29 -1.66
C THR A 176 -1.90 -27.10 -0.63
N LYS A 177 -2.51 -25.86 -0.64
CA LYS A 177 -3.85 -25.22 -0.92
C LYS A 177 -3.93 -23.88 -1.70
N VAL A 178 -3.05 -22.89 -1.46
CA VAL A 178 -2.69 -21.81 -2.43
C VAL A 178 -1.32 -22.16 -3.00
N PHE A 179 -0.45 -22.57 -2.08
CA PHE A 179 0.40 -23.76 -2.14
C PHE A 179 -0.06 -24.82 -3.21
N ALA A 180 -1.37 -25.08 -3.39
CA ALA A 180 -1.93 -25.97 -4.44
C ALA A 180 -1.78 -25.55 -5.89
N TYR A 181 -1.53 -24.27 -6.11
CA TYR A 181 -1.13 -23.78 -7.41
C TYR A 181 0.33 -23.39 -7.38
N ALA A 182 1.09 -23.80 -6.36
CA ALA A 182 2.46 -23.38 -6.12
C ALA A 182 3.51 -24.48 -6.35
N GLY A 183 3.25 -25.45 -7.24
CA GLY A 183 4.32 -26.30 -7.77
C GLY A 183 5.40 -25.49 -8.53
N HIS A 184 5.11 -24.24 -8.89
CA HIS A 184 5.92 -23.36 -9.73
C HIS A 184 7.36 -23.11 -9.25
N PHE A 185 7.68 -23.24 -7.95
CA PHE A 185 9.08 -23.17 -7.51
C PHE A 185 9.92 -24.36 -8.02
N MET A 186 9.31 -25.52 -8.26
CA MET A 186 9.96 -26.72 -8.81
C MET A 186 9.96 -26.78 -10.33
N PHE A 187 9.21 -25.93 -11.04
CA PHE A 187 9.11 -26.00 -12.50
C PHE A 187 10.49 -25.96 -13.19
N PHE A 188 11.38 -25.06 -12.77
CA PHE A 188 12.74 -25.01 -13.33
C PHE A 188 13.55 -26.30 -13.10
N ILE A 189 13.32 -26.99 -11.99
CA ILE A 189 13.99 -28.26 -11.64
C ILE A 189 13.42 -29.38 -12.53
N LEU A 190 12.10 -29.60 -12.46
CA LEU A 190 11.41 -30.68 -13.18
C LEU A 190 11.58 -30.55 -14.70
N ILE A 191 11.55 -29.32 -15.25
CA ILE A 191 11.76 -29.07 -16.68
C ILE A 191 13.23 -29.34 -17.10
N SER A 192 14.21 -29.14 -16.20
CA SER A 192 15.62 -29.49 -16.47
C SER A 192 15.86 -31.01 -16.53
N GLU A 193 14.99 -31.79 -15.90
CA GLU A 193 15.05 -33.27 -15.87
C GLU A 193 14.17 -33.92 -16.98
N MET A 194 13.48 -33.11 -17.80
CA MET A 194 12.71 -33.59 -18.95
C MET A 194 13.60 -33.94 -20.15
N ARG A 195 13.32 -35.08 -20.79
CA ARG A 195 13.89 -35.47 -22.09
C ARG A 195 13.65 -34.44 -23.22
N ARG A 196 12.58 -33.64 -23.10
CA ARG A 196 12.16 -32.60 -24.07
C ARG A 196 11.50 -31.43 -23.33
N PRO A 197 12.27 -30.42 -22.87
CA PRO A 197 11.72 -29.26 -22.15
C PRO A 197 10.59 -28.53 -22.89
N GLN A 198 10.57 -28.57 -24.23
CA GLN A 198 9.54 -27.95 -25.07
C GLN A 198 8.14 -28.54 -24.85
N ASP A 199 8.05 -29.78 -24.36
CA ASP A 199 6.77 -30.43 -24.03
C ASP A 199 6.19 -30.01 -22.67
N ALA A 200 6.91 -29.22 -21.85
CA ALA A 200 6.49 -28.81 -20.50
C ALA A 200 5.11 -28.13 -20.47
N MET A 201 4.75 -27.40 -21.53
CA MET A 201 3.43 -26.78 -21.68
C MET A 201 2.28 -27.80 -21.62
N LYS A 202 2.48 -29.01 -22.18
CA LYS A 202 1.50 -30.10 -22.14
C LYS A 202 1.27 -30.61 -20.71
N ALA A 203 2.35 -30.69 -19.94
CA ALA A 203 2.29 -31.04 -18.53
C ALA A 203 1.54 -29.96 -17.73
N ALA A 204 1.84 -28.67 -17.96
CA ALA A 204 1.17 -27.56 -17.28
C ALA A 204 -0.34 -27.46 -17.59
N TRP A 205 -0.76 -27.70 -18.84
CA TRP A 205 -2.20 -27.74 -19.18
C TRP A 205 -2.94 -28.88 -18.49
N LEU A 206 -2.37 -30.09 -18.50
CA LEU A 206 -2.96 -31.27 -17.85
C LEU A 206 -3.04 -31.08 -16.33
N LEU A 207 -1.95 -30.61 -15.72
CA LEU A 207 -1.84 -30.22 -14.32
C LEU A 207 -2.94 -29.24 -13.89
N GLN A 208 -2.96 -28.08 -14.54
CA GLN A 208 -3.79 -26.96 -14.10
C GLN A 208 -5.26 -27.17 -14.44
N GLY A 209 -5.56 -27.89 -15.53
CA GLY A 209 -6.92 -28.34 -15.85
C GLY A 209 -7.45 -29.33 -14.81
N PHE A 210 -6.70 -30.40 -14.52
CA PHE A 210 -7.10 -31.42 -13.54
C PHE A 210 -7.32 -30.82 -12.15
N SER A 211 -6.33 -30.11 -11.63
CA SER A 211 -6.37 -29.53 -10.28
C SER A 211 -7.51 -28.53 -10.07
N THR A 212 -7.75 -27.62 -11.02
CA THR A 212 -8.82 -26.61 -10.90
C THR A 212 -10.20 -27.25 -10.88
N VAL A 213 -10.45 -28.26 -11.73
CA VAL A 213 -11.71 -29.02 -11.72
C VAL A 213 -11.83 -29.84 -10.43
N PHE A 214 -10.76 -30.55 -10.04
CA PHE A 214 -10.77 -31.41 -8.88
C PHE A 214 -11.02 -30.63 -7.58
N TYR A 215 -10.39 -29.47 -7.37
CA TYR A 215 -10.67 -28.64 -6.18
C TYR A 215 -12.07 -28.05 -6.20
N ALA A 216 -12.57 -27.58 -7.34
CA ALA A 216 -13.93 -27.05 -7.42
C ALA A 216 -14.94 -28.13 -7.01
N VAL A 217 -14.80 -29.36 -7.52
CA VAL A 217 -15.65 -30.49 -7.16
C VAL A 217 -15.44 -30.91 -5.71
N PHE A 218 -14.22 -31.18 -5.26
CA PHE A 218 -13.92 -31.65 -3.90
C PHE A 218 -14.40 -30.65 -2.83
N SER A 219 -14.12 -29.36 -3.02
CA SER A 219 -14.54 -28.31 -2.07
C SER A 219 -16.06 -28.27 -1.94
N VAL A 220 -16.78 -28.26 -3.07
CA VAL A 220 -18.24 -28.19 -3.08
C VAL A 220 -18.86 -29.45 -2.49
N VAL A 221 -18.40 -30.64 -2.90
CA VAL A 221 -18.94 -31.91 -2.39
C VAL A 221 -18.74 -32.00 -0.89
N VAL A 222 -17.53 -31.79 -0.38
CA VAL A 222 -17.24 -31.92 1.06
C VAL A 222 -17.96 -30.83 1.86
N TYR A 223 -18.05 -29.60 1.36
CA TYR A 223 -18.80 -28.53 2.03
C TYR A 223 -20.32 -28.79 2.05
N VAL A 224 -20.90 -29.36 0.98
CA VAL A 224 -22.33 -29.70 0.92
C VAL A 224 -22.69 -30.83 1.89
N TYR A 225 -21.81 -31.83 2.08
CA TYR A 225 -22.07 -32.94 3.00
C TYR A 225 -21.70 -32.66 4.47
N LEU A 226 -20.70 -31.81 4.74
CA LEU A 226 -20.20 -31.56 6.11
C LEU A 226 -20.50 -30.16 6.67
N GLY A 227 -21.02 -29.25 5.82
CA GLY A 227 -21.43 -27.90 6.22
C GLY A 227 -20.28 -26.99 6.66
N SER A 228 -20.63 -25.94 7.40
CA SER A 228 -19.70 -24.91 7.90
C SER A 228 -18.78 -25.37 9.03
N THR A 229 -19.02 -26.56 9.60
CA THR A 229 -18.26 -27.14 10.71
C THR A 229 -17.08 -28.02 10.27
N VAL A 230 -16.78 -28.08 8.97
CA VAL A 230 -15.68 -28.90 8.43
C VAL A 230 -14.30 -28.43 8.94
N ALA A 231 -13.57 -29.36 9.54
CA ALA A 231 -12.23 -29.15 10.10
C ALA A 231 -11.15 -29.03 9.00
N SER A 232 -9.91 -28.78 9.42
CA SER A 232 -8.73 -28.73 8.56
C SER A 232 -7.56 -29.44 9.27
N PRO A 233 -7.08 -30.62 8.80
CA PRO A 233 -7.53 -31.36 7.60
C PRO A 233 -8.99 -31.84 7.65
N ALA A 234 -9.70 -31.75 6.53
CA ALA A 234 -11.10 -32.16 6.39
C ALA A 234 -11.35 -33.63 6.72
N LEU A 235 -10.35 -34.51 6.59
CA LEU A 235 -10.46 -35.93 6.99
C LEU A 235 -10.79 -36.11 8.47
N LEU A 236 -10.43 -35.16 9.35
CA LEU A 236 -10.80 -35.15 10.77
C LEU A 236 -12.31 -34.96 11.00
N SER A 237 -13.06 -34.59 9.97
CA SER A 237 -14.51 -34.39 10.02
C SER A 237 -15.31 -35.66 9.65
N LEU A 238 -14.63 -36.74 9.27
CA LEU A 238 -15.26 -38.01 8.91
C LEU A 238 -15.56 -38.84 10.17
N PRO A 239 -16.59 -39.72 10.16
CA PRO A 239 -16.82 -40.68 11.23
C PRO A 239 -15.59 -41.58 11.45
N PRO A 240 -15.26 -42.02 12.68
CA PRO A 240 -13.94 -42.57 13.02
C PRO A 240 -13.42 -43.70 12.12
N VAL A 241 -14.29 -44.61 11.66
CA VAL A 241 -13.91 -45.70 10.74
C VAL A 241 -13.45 -45.15 9.39
N TRP A 242 -14.18 -44.19 8.82
CA TRP A 242 -13.86 -43.55 7.55
C TRP A 242 -12.69 -42.57 7.67
N ALA A 243 -12.56 -41.89 8.80
CA ALA A 243 -11.38 -41.08 9.11
C ALA A 243 -10.11 -41.95 9.13
N LYS A 244 -10.10 -43.05 9.91
CA LYS A 244 -8.99 -44.01 9.94
C LYS A 244 -8.68 -44.58 8.54
N ALA A 245 -9.69 -44.99 7.78
CA ALA A 245 -9.49 -45.51 6.42
C ALA A 245 -8.86 -44.46 5.47
N ALA A 246 -9.37 -43.22 5.48
CA ALA A 246 -8.85 -42.15 4.64
C ALA A 246 -7.43 -41.72 5.04
N PHE A 247 -7.14 -41.62 6.35
CA PHE A 247 -5.79 -41.34 6.86
C PHE A 247 -4.81 -42.49 6.61
N ALA A 248 -5.23 -43.76 6.61
CA ALA A 248 -4.37 -44.89 6.24
C ALA A 248 -3.96 -44.85 4.76
N ILE A 249 -4.88 -44.47 3.86
CA ILE A 249 -4.59 -44.29 2.44
C ILE A 249 -3.71 -43.05 2.22
N GLY A 250 -4.04 -41.94 2.89
CA GLY A 250 -3.28 -40.69 2.80
C GLY A 250 -1.88 -40.74 3.43
N LEU A 251 -1.64 -41.63 4.41
CA LEU A 251 -0.34 -41.77 5.08
C LEU A 251 0.79 -42.06 4.09
N GLY A 252 0.53 -42.85 3.04
CA GLY A 252 1.47 -43.03 1.94
C GLY A 252 1.89 -41.68 1.39
N ASN A 253 0.94 -40.89 0.88
CA ASN A 253 1.18 -39.56 0.33
C ASN A 253 1.97 -38.66 1.29
N PHE A 254 1.62 -38.57 2.58
CA PHE A 254 2.30 -37.64 3.49
C PHE A 254 3.80 -37.94 3.66
N LEU A 255 4.18 -39.21 3.77
CA LEU A 255 5.61 -39.61 3.81
C LEU A 255 6.35 -39.23 2.53
N VAL A 256 5.67 -39.51 1.42
CA VAL A 256 6.15 -39.47 0.05
C VAL A 256 6.32 -37.98 -0.38
N ALA A 257 5.45 -37.10 0.10
CA ALA A 257 5.49 -35.65 -0.03
C ALA A 257 6.57 -34.95 0.79
N GLY A 258 6.62 -35.22 2.10
CA GLY A 258 7.56 -34.55 3.01
C GLY A 258 9.02 -34.82 2.64
N SER A 259 9.25 -35.97 2.01
CA SER A 259 10.50 -36.36 1.36
C SER A 259 10.85 -35.51 0.14
N LEU A 260 9.93 -35.30 -0.84
CA LEU A 260 10.20 -34.44 -2.01
C LEU A 260 10.60 -33.00 -1.60
N TYR A 261 9.93 -32.49 -0.57
CA TYR A 261 10.26 -31.19 0.01
C TYR A 261 11.67 -31.15 0.64
N ALA A 262 12.00 -32.13 1.48
CA ALA A 262 13.34 -32.24 2.07
C ALA A 262 14.43 -32.47 1.02
N HIS A 263 14.16 -33.28 0.00
CA HIS A 263 15.02 -33.51 -1.16
C HIS A 263 15.27 -32.20 -1.91
N THR A 264 14.23 -31.39 -2.17
CA THR A 264 14.40 -30.12 -2.90
C THR A 264 15.24 -29.12 -2.10
N ALA A 265 15.01 -29.00 -0.79
CA ALA A 265 15.85 -28.19 0.09
C ALA A 265 17.32 -28.66 0.08
N ALA A 266 17.56 -29.97 0.19
CA ALA A 266 18.90 -30.55 0.14
C ALA A 266 19.57 -30.36 -1.23
N LYS A 267 18.85 -30.58 -2.34
CA LYS A 267 19.33 -30.45 -3.72
C LYS A 267 19.78 -29.03 -4.06
N LEU A 268 19.03 -28.01 -3.61
CA LEU A 268 19.42 -26.61 -3.76
C LEU A 268 20.76 -26.31 -3.08
N VAL A 269 20.93 -26.75 -1.83
CA VAL A 269 22.18 -26.55 -1.07
C VAL A 269 23.34 -27.38 -1.66
N PHE A 270 23.08 -28.62 -2.06
CA PHE A 270 24.09 -29.50 -2.66
C PHE A 270 24.63 -28.92 -3.98
N ILE A 271 23.74 -28.53 -4.89
CA ILE A 271 24.13 -27.89 -6.17
C ILE A 271 24.86 -26.56 -5.90
N ARG A 272 24.43 -25.76 -4.91
CA ARG A 272 25.07 -24.49 -4.55
C ARG A 272 26.55 -24.63 -4.20
N PHE A 273 26.96 -25.76 -3.60
CA PHE A 273 28.35 -26.08 -3.28
C PHE A 273 29.09 -26.87 -4.37
N PHE A 274 28.41 -27.77 -5.09
CA PHE A 274 29.08 -28.76 -5.95
C PHE A 274 28.86 -28.61 -7.47
N ARG A 275 28.09 -27.62 -7.96
CA ARG A 275 27.71 -27.42 -9.39
C ARG A 275 28.82 -27.65 -10.42
N HIS A 276 30.06 -27.28 -10.13
CA HIS A 276 31.21 -27.42 -11.05
C HIS A 276 32.20 -28.50 -10.58
N SER A 277 31.71 -29.62 -10.04
CA SER A 277 32.56 -30.69 -9.50
C SER A 277 32.00 -32.09 -9.79
N ARG A 278 32.92 -33.08 -9.83
CA ARG A 278 32.59 -34.51 -9.98
C ARG A 278 31.62 -35.07 -8.91
N HIS A 279 31.37 -34.35 -7.82
CA HIS A 279 30.46 -34.78 -6.77
C HIS A 279 28.98 -34.73 -7.19
N VAL A 280 28.65 -34.06 -8.30
CA VAL A 280 27.33 -34.10 -8.92
C VAL A 280 27.16 -35.33 -9.84
N TYR A 281 28.20 -35.70 -10.61
CA TYR A 281 28.07 -36.66 -11.71
C TYR A 281 28.62 -38.07 -11.42
N SER A 282 29.30 -38.26 -10.29
CA SER A 282 29.94 -39.53 -9.92
C SER A 282 29.71 -39.94 -8.47
N HIS A 283 29.61 -41.25 -8.22
CA HIS A 283 29.38 -41.83 -6.89
C HIS A 283 30.59 -41.68 -5.95
N THR A 284 30.71 -40.51 -5.33
CA THR A 284 31.81 -40.19 -4.41
C THR A 284 31.37 -40.28 -2.94
N PRO A 285 32.22 -40.79 -2.01
CA PRO A 285 31.89 -40.85 -0.58
C PRO A 285 31.58 -39.49 0.04
N LEU A 286 32.27 -38.43 -0.38
CA LEU A 286 32.01 -37.06 0.07
C LEU A 286 30.64 -36.56 -0.39
N GLY A 287 30.26 -36.82 -1.65
CA GLY A 287 28.96 -36.46 -2.19
C GLY A 287 27.83 -37.14 -1.42
N TRP A 288 27.90 -38.46 -1.26
CA TRP A 288 26.94 -39.24 -0.48
C TRP A 288 26.84 -38.80 0.99
N CYS A 289 27.97 -38.49 1.64
CA CYS A 289 28.00 -38.03 3.03
C CYS A 289 27.30 -36.67 3.19
N VAL A 290 27.66 -35.68 2.37
CA VAL A 290 27.05 -34.33 2.43
C VAL A 290 25.57 -34.38 2.02
N TRP A 291 25.23 -35.15 0.99
CA TRP A 291 23.84 -35.38 0.57
C TRP A 291 22.97 -35.92 1.72
N THR A 292 23.42 -36.99 2.37
CA THR A 292 22.70 -37.62 3.48
C THR A 292 22.55 -36.66 4.67
N ALA A 293 23.60 -35.89 5.00
CA ALA A 293 23.55 -34.88 6.05
C ALA A 293 22.57 -33.74 5.75
N LEU A 294 22.50 -33.28 4.48
CA LEU A 294 21.56 -32.24 4.05
C LEU A 294 20.10 -32.71 4.11
N CYS A 295 19.81 -33.93 3.65
CA CYS A 295 18.48 -34.52 3.76
C CYS A 295 18.04 -34.66 5.22
N PHE A 296 18.92 -35.16 6.09
CA PHE A 296 18.64 -35.26 7.52
C PHE A 296 18.39 -33.89 8.17
N ALA A 297 19.22 -32.88 7.84
CA ALA A 297 19.05 -31.52 8.35
C ALA A 297 17.73 -30.87 7.91
N ALA A 298 17.30 -31.09 6.66
CA ALA A 298 16.02 -30.60 6.15
C ALA A 298 14.82 -31.24 6.88
N VAL A 299 14.83 -32.57 7.06
CA VAL A 299 13.78 -33.29 7.81
C VAL A 299 13.77 -32.89 9.29
N ALA A 300 14.94 -32.73 9.92
CA ALA A 300 15.03 -32.29 11.31
C ALA A 300 14.48 -30.87 11.52
N ALA A 301 14.79 -29.93 10.63
CA ALA A 301 14.22 -28.58 10.66
C ALA A 301 12.69 -28.59 10.45
N ALA A 302 12.21 -29.41 9.52
CA ALA A 302 10.78 -29.59 9.25
C ALA A 302 10.03 -30.19 10.46
N PHE A 303 10.63 -31.15 11.17
CA PHE A 303 10.10 -31.72 12.40
C PHE A 303 10.01 -30.70 13.55
N VAL A 304 11.02 -29.83 13.68
CA VAL A 304 10.99 -28.72 14.64
C VAL A 304 9.86 -27.72 14.32
N LEU A 305 9.60 -27.42 13.04
CA LEU A 305 8.44 -26.60 12.65
C LEU A 305 7.10 -27.30 12.94
N ALA A 306 6.96 -28.57 12.59
CA ALA A 306 5.74 -29.35 12.82
C ALA A 306 5.36 -29.45 14.31
N THR A 307 6.37 -29.57 15.18
CA THR A 307 6.18 -29.62 16.64
C THR A 307 6.00 -28.23 17.28
N ALA A 308 6.60 -27.18 16.71
CA ALA A 308 6.43 -25.80 17.19
C ALA A 308 5.10 -25.15 16.77
N VAL A 309 4.56 -25.52 15.60
CA VAL A 309 3.27 -25.02 15.07
C VAL A 309 2.36 -26.22 14.75
N PRO A 310 1.75 -26.86 15.76
CA PRO A 310 0.91 -28.05 15.59
C PRO A 310 -0.47 -27.76 14.96
N ILE A 311 -0.74 -26.52 14.54
CA ILE A 311 -1.99 -26.12 13.90
C ILE A 311 -1.79 -26.12 12.38
N PHE A 312 -2.42 -27.09 11.72
CA PHE A 312 -2.23 -27.38 10.29
C PHE A 312 -2.57 -26.21 9.35
N SER A 313 -3.67 -25.51 9.60
CA SER A 313 -4.07 -24.32 8.82
C SER A 313 -3.02 -23.21 8.85
N ASP A 314 -2.35 -23.05 9.98
CA ASP A 314 -1.54 -21.88 10.29
C ASP A 314 -0.13 -22.07 9.70
N LEU A 315 0.41 -23.29 9.80
CA LEU A 315 1.68 -23.67 9.17
C LEU A 315 1.62 -23.52 7.64
N ILE A 316 0.55 -24.00 6.99
CA ILE A 316 0.32 -23.78 5.54
C ILE A 316 0.03 -22.30 5.25
N GLY A 317 -0.73 -21.60 6.09
CA GLY A 317 -1.06 -20.18 5.90
C GLY A 317 0.17 -19.27 5.88
N ILE A 318 1.12 -19.50 6.79
CA ILE A 318 2.40 -18.78 6.86
C ILE A 318 3.25 -19.09 5.62
N ALA A 319 3.42 -20.36 5.27
CA ALA A 319 4.17 -20.78 4.08
C ALA A 319 3.59 -20.18 2.78
N ALA A 320 2.26 -20.20 2.65
CA ALA A 320 1.56 -19.76 1.45
C ALA A 320 1.60 -18.24 1.26
N SER A 321 1.47 -17.47 2.35
CA SER A 321 1.46 -16.00 2.31
C SER A 321 2.85 -15.39 2.14
N LEU A 322 3.89 -15.97 2.76
CA LEU A 322 5.26 -15.47 2.66
C LEU A 322 5.98 -15.89 1.37
N PHE A 323 5.70 -17.09 0.85
CA PHE A 323 6.50 -17.67 -0.25
C PHE A 323 5.66 -18.09 -1.45
N ALA A 324 4.64 -18.94 -1.27
CA ALA A 324 3.89 -19.51 -2.40
C ALA A 324 3.25 -18.42 -3.28
N ALA A 325 2.66 -17.39 -2.69
CA ALA A 325 2.09 -16.25 -3.42
C ALA A 325 3.13 -15.51 -4.28
N TRP A 326 4.39 -15.41 -3.83
CA TRP A 326 5.46 -14.79 -4.60
C TRP A 326 5.97 -15.69 -5.72
N TYR A 327 6.27 -16.97 -5.45
CA TYR A 327 6.72 -17.90 -6.51
C TYR A 327 5.66 -18.18 -7.58
N THR A 328 4.38 -18.15 -7.22
CA THR A 328 3.25 -18.50 -8.11
C THR A 328 2.65 -17.30 -8.84
N TYR A 329 2.71 -16.10 -8.27
CA TYR A 329 1.98 -14.95 -8.81
C TYR A 329 2.82 -13.67 -8.84
N GLY A 330 3.67 -13.43 -7.83
CA GLY A 330 4.51 -12.22 -7.74
C GLY A 330 5.66 -12.20 -8.77
N LEU A 331 6.46 -13.27 -8.85
CA LEU A 331 7.65 -13.34 -9.71
C LEU A 331 7.31 -13.44 -11.20
N ALA A 332 6.11 -13.93 -11.55
CA ALA A 332 5.61 -14.05 -12.91
C ALA A 332 5.77 -12.75 -13.73
N GLY A 333 5.41 -11.60 -13.12
CA GLY A 333 5.51 -10.30 -13.76
C GLY A 333 6.96 -9.86 -14.03
N PHE A 334 7.93 -10.30 -13.21
CA PHE A 334 9.34 -9.99 -13.42
C PHE A 334 9.96 -10.84 -14.55
N PHE A 335 9.61 -12.14 -14.64
CA PHE A 335 10.03 -12.98 -15.78
C PHE A 335 9.49 -12.43 -17.11
N TRP A 336 8.20 -12.07 -17.16
CA TRP A 336 7.60 -11.42 -18.34
C TRP A 336 8.29 -10.09 -18.69
N LEU A 337 8.54 -9.24 -17.70
CA LEU A 337 9.17 -7.94 -17.90
C LEU A 337 10.61 -8.08 -18.42
N HIS A 338 11.38 -9.01 -17.87
CA HIS A 338 12.75 -9.30 -18.28
C HIS A 338 12.80 -9.76 -19.74
N ASP A 339 12.07 -10.82 -20.10
CA ASP A 339 12.15 -11.39 -21.45
C ASP A 339 11.56 -10.44 -22.50
N LYS A 340 10.50 -9.68 -22.17
CA LYS A 340 9.99 -8.61 -23.05
C LYS A 340 10.97 -7.44 -23.21
N TYR A 341 11.83 -7.17 -22.21
CA TYR A 341 12.89 -6.18 -22.35
C TYR A 341 14.04 -6.72 -23.20
N HIS A 342 14.55 -7.92 -22.90
CA HIS A 342 15.78 -8.43 -23.51
C HIS A 342 15.58 -9.05 -24.90
N LEU A 343 14.43 -9.66 -25.18
CA LEU A 343 14.18 -10.36 -26.45
C LEU A 343 13.42 -9.52 -27.50
N GLU A 344 12.54 -8.60 -27.09
CA GLU A 344 11.67 -7.86 -28.01
C GLU A 344 12.10 -6.40 -28.30
N GLY A 345 13.33 -6.03 -27.92
CA GLY A 345 13.94 -4.74 -28.30
C GLY A 345 13.87 -3.64 -27.23
N GLY A 346 13.86 -3.99 -25.94
CA GLY A 346 14.12 -3.08 -24.83
C GLY A 346 13.02 -2.07 -24.52
N ALA A 347 13.43 -0.99 -23.85
CA ALA A 347 12.54 0.08 -23.40
C ALA A 347 11.59 0.67 -24.48
N PRO A 348 11.96 0.79 -25.77
CA PRO A 348 11.03 1.23 -26.82
C PRO A 348 9.84 0.28 -27.05
N GLN A 349 10.06 -1.04 -27.02
CA GLN A 349 8.97 -2.00 -27.27
C GLN A 349 8.09 -2.20 -26.03
N LEU A 350 8.69 -2.15 -24.84
CA LEU A 350 7.97 -2.07 -23.57
C LEU A 350 7.13 -0.80 -23.48
N LYS A 351 7.67 0.36 -23.89
CA LYS A 351 6.87 1.60 -24.06
C LYS A 351 5.67 1.42 -24.96
N LYS A 352 5.74 0.60 -26.01
CA LYS A 352 4.62 0.40 -26.96
C LYS A 352 3.46 -0.39 -26.33
N HIS A 353 3.76 -1.47 -25.62
CA HIS A 353 2.77 -2.20 -24.81
C HIS A 353 2.23 -1.32 -23.67
N TRP A 354 3.12 -0.57 -23.02
CA TRP A 354 2.76 0.39 -21.97
C TRP A 354 1.87 1.52 -22.48
N PHE A 355 2.08 1.99 -23.72
CA PHE A 355 1.25 3.02 -24.35
C PHE A 355 -0.14 2.51 -24.72
N VAL A 356 -0.30 1.23 -25.05
CA VAL A 356 -1.64 0.62 -25.18
C VAL A 356 -2.34 0.58 -23.82
N LEU A 357 -1.63 0.17 -22.76
CA LEU A 357 -2.19 0.15 -21.41
C LEU A 357 -2.53 1.57 -20.92
N SER A 358 -1.66 2.57 -21.15
CA SER A 358 -1.93 3.96 -20.79
C SER A 358 -3.02 4.56 -21.65
N SER A 359 -3.06 4.34 -22.96
CA SER A 359 -4.16 4.82 -23.82
C SER A 359 -5.51 4.27 -23.40
N ILE A 360 -5.56 3.03 -22.91
CA ILE A 360 -6.78 2.44 -22.34
C ILE A 360 -7.14 3.13 -21.01
N LEU A 361 -6.19 3.38 -20.12
CA LEU A 361 -6.41 4.10 -18.86
C LEU A 361 -6.86 5.56 -19.12
N ASP A 362 -6.14 6.30 -19.97
CA ASP A 362 -6.41 7.70 -20.32
C ASP A 362 -7.78 7.86 -21.02
N ALA A 363 -8.13 6.96 -21.94
CA ALA A 363 -9.46 6.94 -22.58
C ALA A 363 -10.59 6.42 -21.67
N MET A 364 -10.27 5.87 -20.50
CA MET A 364 -11.25 5.43 -19.48
C MET A 364 -11.37 6.41 -18.31
N VAL A 365 -10.40 7.32 -18.12
CA VAL A 365 -10.49 8.44 -17.17
C VAL A 365 -11.44 9.54 -17.68
N SER A 366 -11.68 9.63 -18.99
CA SER A 366 -12.75 10.44 -19.56
C SER A 366 -14.14 9.81 -19.34
N GLY A 367 -14.61 9.82 -18.09
CA GLY A 367 -16.02 9.60 -17.78
C GLY A 367 -16.91 10.65 -18.48
N PRO A 368 -18.19 10.36 -18.76
CA PRO A 368 -19.03 11.27 -19.53
C PRO A 368 -19.18 12.62 -18.82
N PRO A 369 -19.26 13.73 -19.57
CA PRO A 369 -19.21 15.08 -19.01
C PRO A 369 -20.31 15.30 -17.96
N ASN A 370 -19.94 15.96 -16.87
CA ASN A 370 -20.82 16.41 -15.78
C ASN A 370 -21.40 15.34 -14.83
N VAL A 371 -20.91 14.09 -14.81
CA VAL A 371 -21.30 13.09 -13.79
C VAL A 371 -21.08 13.58 -12.35
N TYR A 372 -20.08 14.44 -12.11
CA TYR A 372 -19.84 15.08 -10.81
C TYR A 372 -21.03 15.92 -10.30
N ALA A 373 -21.80 16.53 -11.21
CA ALA A 373 -22.97 17.36 -10.91
C ALA A 373 -24.26 16.55 -10.67
N LEU A 374 -24.18 15.22 -10.69
CA LEU A 374 -25.25 14.32 -10.24
C LEU A 374 -24.99 13.91 -8.79
N GLU A 375 -26.05 13.89 -7.96
CA GLU A 375 -25.98 13.26 -6.62
C GLU A 375 -25.57 11.80 -6.78
N ILE A 376 -24.79 11.28 -5.82
CA ILE A 376 -24.20 9.92 -5.88
C ILE A 376 -25.25 8.83 -6.14
N GLN A 377 -26.46 8.98 -5.58
CA GLN A 377 -27.58 8.04 -5.77
C GLN A 377 -28.19 8.03 -7.19
N LYS A 378 -27.90 9.04 -8.02
CA LYS A 378 -28.44 9.24 -9.37
C LYS A 378 -27.42 8.97 -10.48
N ARG A 379 -26.20 8.53 -10.12
CA ARG A 379 -25.10 8.25 -11.06
C ARG A 379 -25.29 6.90 -11.77
N PRO A 380 -24.72 6.71 -12.97
CA PRO A 380 -24.71 5.41 -13.64
C PRO A 380 -23.99 4.34 -12.80
N ARG A 381 -24.28 3.06 -13.08
CA ARG A 381 -23.61 1.93 -12.42
C ARG A 381 -22.10 1.95 -12.69
N GLN A 382 -21.34 1.51 -11.68
CA GLN A 382 -19.88 1.48 -11.74
C GLN A 382 -19.38 0.48 -12.78
N THR A 383 -18.36 0.89 -13.54
CA THR A 383 -17.68 0.02 -14.49
C THR A 383 -16.69 -0.90 -13.75
N TRP A 384 -16.34 -2.03 -14.37
CA TRP A 384 -15.23 -2.88 -13.88
C TRP A 384 -13.89 -2.12 -13.79
N THR A 385 -13.72 -1.07 -14.60
CA THR A 385 -12.52 -0.22 -14.58
C THR A 385 -12.50 0.69 -13.36
N GLN A 386 -13.64 1.29 -12.97
CA GLN A 386 -13.78 2.00 -11.69
C GLN A 386 -13.56 1.04 -10.51
N THR A 387 -14.09 -0.19 -10.56
CA THR A 387 -13.83 -1.21 -9.52
C THR A 387 -12.34 -1.55 -9.41
N PHE A 388 -11.62 -1.67 -10.53
CA PHE A 388 -10.17 -1.89 -10.52
C PHE A 388 -9.41 -0.69 -9.95
N TYR A 389 -9.76 0.54 -10.35
CA TYR A 389 -9.18 1.77 -9.78
C TYR A 389 -9.45 1.90 -8.28
N ALA A 390 -10.64 1.50 -7.80
CA ALA A 390 -10.97 1.48 -6.38
C ALA A 390 -10.09 0.50 -5.59
N ILE A 391 -9.89 -0.72 -6.11
CA ILE A 391 -8.99 -1.73 -5.52
C ILE A 391 -7.55 -1.20 -5.51
N LEU A 392 -7.09 -0.62 -6.62
CA LEU A 392 -5.75 -0.05 -6.74
C LEU A 392 -5.54 1.13 -5.78
N PHE A 393 -6.53 2.02 -5.62
CA PHE A 393 -6.49 3.10 -4.62
C PHE A 393 -6.35 2.54 -3.21
N VAL A 394 -7.17 1.55 -2.82
CA VAL A 394 -7.13 0.96 -1.47
C VAL A 394 -5.77 0.36 -1.20
N LEU A 395 -5.27 -0.49 -2.11
CA LEU A 395 -3.94 -1.10 -1.99
C LEU A 395 -2.84 -0.03 -1.88
N VAL A 396 -2.84 0.97 -2.76
CA VAL A 396 -1.84 2.05 -2.76
C VAL A 396 -1.88 2.86 -1.47
N PHE A 397 -3.06 3.34 -1.08
CA PHE A 397 -3.24 4.22 0.06
C PHE A 397 -2.89 3.50 1.36
N ASP A 398 -3.41 2.29 1.56
CA ASP A 398 -3.16 1.52 2.79
C ASP A 398 -1.71 1.03 2.86
N ILE A 399 -1.09 0.56 1.76
CA ILE A 399 0.35 0.21 1.76
C ILE A 399 1.19 1.44 2.14
N GLY A 400 0.89 2.62 1.57
CA GLY A 400 1.62 3.83 1.92
C GLY A 400 1.46 4.22 3.38
N CYS A 401 0.23 4.22 3.90
CA CYS A 401 -0.04 4.51 5.30
C CYS A 401 0.61 3.47 6.23
N LEU A 402 0.65 2.19 5.85
CA LEU A 402 1.35 1.12 6.58
C LEU A 402 2.86 1.31 6.57
N MET A 403 3.48 1.74 5.46
CA MET A 403 4.93 2.02 5.41
C MET A 403 5.31 3.24 6.27
N ILE A 404 4.50 4.30 6.25
CA ILE A 404 4.75 5.50 7.06
C ILE A 404 4.52 5.22 8.55
N ASN A 405 3.48 4.45 8.90
CA ASN A 405 3.30 3.92 10.26
C ASN A 405 4.44 2.98 10.65
N GLY A 406 4.94 2.15 9.74
CA GLY A 406 6.09 1.28 9.95
C GLY A 406 7.34 2.06 10.32
N PHE A 407 7.64 3.14 9.59
CA PHE A 407 8.67 4.10 9.97
C PHE A 407 8.41 4.71 11.36
N GLN A 408 7.16 5.04 11.70
CA GLN A 408 6.82 5.58 13.02
C GLN A 408 7.02 4.58 14.17
N PHE A 409 6.67 3.30 13.98
CA PHE A 409 6.91 2.26 14.98
C PHE A 409 8.39 1.87 15.07
N VAL A 410 9.13 1.79 13.96
CA VAL A 410 10.54 1.37 13.94
C VAL A 410 11.50 2.49 14.33
N VAL A 411 11.21 3.76 13.99
CA VAL A 411 12.12 4.90 14.23
C VAL A 411 11.62 5.81 15.34
N LEU A 412 10.36 6.25 15.28
CA LEU A 412 9.85 7.26 16.22
C LEU A 412 9.53 6.71 17.61
N VAL A 413 9.10 5.45 17.75
CA VAL A 413 8.88 4.86 19.08
C VAL A 413 10.20 4.68 19.86
N PRO A 414 11.29 4.10 19.31
CA PRO A 414 12.58 4.05 20.01
C PRO A 414 13.12 5.43 20.37
N LEU A 415 13.07 6.42 19.47
CA LEU A 415 13.53 7.80 19.75
C LEU A 415 12.70 8.50 20.85
N LYS A 416 11.48 8.03 21.13
CA LYS A 416 10.63 8.54 22.21
C LYS A 416 10.90 7.87 23.57
N LEU A 417 11.44 6.65 23.56
CA LEU A 417 11.72 5.83 24.74
C LEU A 417 13.18 5.95 25.22
N LEU A 418 14.14 6.14 24.30
CA LEU A 418 15.55 6.25 24.61
C LEU A 418 15.89 7.57 25.33
N PRO A 419 16.48 7.54 26.55
CA PRO A 419 16.84 8.73 27.31
C PRO A 419 18.16 9.37 26.84
N LEU A 420 18.38 9.45 25.53
CA LEU A 420 19.62 9.95 24.93
C LEU A 420 19.56 11.47 24.69
N PRO A 421 20.65 12.23 24.95
CA PRO A 421 20.74 13.64 24.58
C PRO A 421 20.41 13.85 23.09
N GLY A 422 19.48 14.75 22.80
CA GLY A 422 19.04 15.05 21.44
C GLY A 422 17.98 14.11 20.83
N ALA A 423 17.65 12.96 21.45
CA ALA A 423 16.66 12.02 20.90
C ALA A 423 15.27 12.66 20.68
N HIS A 424 14.84 13.56 21.56
CA HIS A 424 13.59 14.32 21.37
C HIS A 424 13.63 15.29 20.18
N LYS A 425 14.79 15.86 19.83
CA LYS A 425 14.94 16.70 18.63
C LYS A 425 14.86 15.84 17.36
N LEU A 426 15.54 14.69 17.37
CA LEU A 426 15.51 13.74 16.27
C LEU A 426 14.10 13.11 16.10
N TYR A 427 13.37 12.90 17.19
CA TYR A 427 11.94 12.55 17.16
C TYR A 427 11.12 13.65 16.47
N ASP A 428 11.26 14.92 16.86
CA ASP A 428 10.51 16.00 16.24
C ASP A 428 10.85 16.17 14.74
N GLU A 429 12.10 15.98 14.35
CA GLU A 429 12.54 16.02 12.95
C GLU A 429 12.03 14.82 12.14
N ALA A 430 12.07 13.59 12.69
CA ALA A 430 11.49 12.40 12.07
C ALA A 430 9.94 12.44 12.03
N ALA A 431 9.30 13.13 12.98
CA ALA A 431 7.85 13.38 12.97
C ALA A 431 7.47 14.39 11.88
N ARG A 432 8.27 15.45 11.66
CA ARG A 432 8.13 16.35 10.49
C ARG A 432 8.40 15.61 9.18
N TYR A 433 9.41 14.74 9.14
CA TYR A 433 9.73 13.95 7.94
C TYR A 433 8.60 12.97 7.61
N SER A 434 8.08 12.20 8.57
CA SER A 434 6.94 11.31 8.32
C SER A 434 5.63 12.06 8.04
N LYS A 435 5.40 13.25 8.63
CA LYS A 435 4.31 14.16 8.21
C LYS A 435 4.52 14.71 6.80
N GLY A 436 5.77 14.80 6.36
CA GLY A 436 6.21 15.04 4.98
C GLY A 436 6.49 13.77 4.15
N ALA A 437 6.07 12.58 4.64
CA ALA A 437 5.90 11.33 3.87
C ALA A 437 4.41 10.85 3.80
N PHE A 438 3.54 11.30 4.72
CA PHE A 438 2.07 11.31 4.62
C PHE A 438 1.46 12.66 4.15
N GLY A 439 2.21 13.73 3.86
CA GLY A 439 3.36 13.70 2.94
C GLY A 439 3.10 12.85 1.70
N THR A 440 4.05 12.32 0.91
CA THR A 440 4.03 12.30 -0.58
C THR A 440 3.41 11.19 -1.48
N LEU A 441 3.04 9.99 -1.05
CA LEU A 441 2.82 8.77 -1.89
C LEU A 441 1.66 8.80 -2.94
N ILE A 442 1.60 8.11 -4.11
CA ILE A 442 2.49 7.19 -4.89
C ILE A 442 2.45 7.54 -6.41
N GLY A 443 3.38 7.07 -7.25
CA GLY A 443 3.16 7.14 -8.71
C GLY A 443 4.01 6.25 -9.63
N THR A 444 4.67 5.22 -9.08
CA THR A 444 5.80 4.56 -9.75
C THR A 444 5.40 3.35 -10.60
N TYR A 445 4.81 3.61 -11.77
CA TYR A 445 5.09 2.79 -12.97
C TYR A 445 4.89 3.57 -14.28
N LEU A 446 4.01 4.59 -14.30
CA LEU A 446 3.59 5.26 -15.55
C LEU A 446 4.52 6.38 -16.07
N VAL A 447 5.22 7.12 -15.20
CA VAL A 447 5.71 8.50 -15.53
C VAL A 447 7.25 8.61 -15.72
N CYS A 448 7.95 7.49 -15.90
CA CYS A 448 9.40 7.48 -16.16
C CYS A 448 9.79 8.09 -17.53
N CYS A 449 8.82 8.37 -18.41
CA CYS A 449 9.03 8.79 -19.80
C CYS A 449 8.84 10.30 -20.05
N HIS A 450 9.60 11.14 -19.33
CA HIS A 450 9.79 12.54 -19.74
C HIS A 450 11.10 13.11 -19.17
N PRO A 451 12.02 13.64 -20.02
CA PRO A 451 13.25 14.32 -19.61
C PRO A 451 12.99 15.79 -19.25
N TYR A 452 14.08 16.54 -19.00
CA TYR A 452 14.15 17.98 -18.70
C TYR A 452 13.65 18.44 -17.31
N ALA A 453 14.58 18.42 -16.35
CA ALA A 453 14.89 19.57 -15.48
C ALA A 453 16.30 19.36 -14.91
N LYS A 454 17.18 20.37 -14.98
CA LYS A 454 18.48 20.35 -14.26
C LYS A 454 18.28 20.84 -12.83
N ALA A 455 19.20 20.50 -11.93
CA ALA A 455 19.07 20.76 -10.50
C ALA A 455 20.00 21.88 -10.01
N SER A 456 19.40 22.81 -9.28
CA SER A 456 20.04 23.59 -8.20
C SER A 456 19.00 23.89 -7.11
N ASP A 457 19.50 24.20 -5.93
CA ASP A 457 18.79 24.74 -4.75
C ASP A 457 17.70 23.87 -4.07
N LEU A 458 17.23 24.38 -2.92
CA LEU A 458 17.34 23.67 -1.63
C LEU A 458 16.02 23.05 -1.09
N HIS A 459 16.15 21.98 -0.30
CA HIS A 459 15.14 21.39 0.60
C HIS A 459 13.83 20.78 0.00
N TYR A 460 12.93 20.34 0.90
CA TYR A 460 11.53 19.88 0.73
C TYR A 460 11.28 18.41 0.27
N THR A 461 10.13 17.83 0.70
CA THR A 461 9.63 16.45 0.40
C THR A 461 8.09 16.46 0.53
N SER A 462 7.29 16.06 -0.47
CA SER A 462 5.96 16.63 -0.84
C SER A 462 4.66 15.92 -0.30
N PRO A 463 3.45 16.01 -0.93
CA PRO A 463 2.20 15.34 -0.47
C PRO A 463 1.49 14.28 -1.36
N LEU A 464 0.76 13.38 -0.68
CA LEU A 464 -0.10 12.20 -0.96
C LEU A 464 -1.52 12.69 -1.09
N SER A 465 -1.90 13.63 -0.23
CA SER A 465 -3.04 14.48 -0.49
C SER A 465 -2.97 15.09 -1.89
N VAL A 466 -1.75 15.44 -2.34
CA VAL A 466 -1.49 15.90 -3.70
C VAL A 466 -1.34 14.74 -4.69
N LEU A 467 -0.54 13.70 -4.42
CA LEU A 467 -0.21 12.66 -5.41
C LEU A 467 -1.31 11.57 -5.59
N VAL A 468 -2.00 11.17 -4.52
CA VAL A 468 -3.22 10.35 -4.61
C VAL A 468 -4.34 11.13 -5.31
N SER A 469 -4.46 12.45 -5.07
CA SER A 469 -5.34 13.28 -5.91
C SER A 469 -4.88 13.30 -7.37
N GLN A 470 -3.59 13.49 -7.65
CA GLN A 470 -3.06 13.51 -9.02
C GLN A 470 -3.39 12.23 -9.82
N ILE A 471 -3.46 11.06 -9.18
CA ILE A 471 -3.72 9.78 -9.85
C ILE A 471 -5.19 9.32 -9.77
N PHE A 472 -5.82 9.37 -8.59
CA PHE A 472 -7.14 8.77 -8.36
C PHE A 472 -8.28 9.78 -8.28
N ALA A 473 -7.97 11.07 -8.09
CA ALA A 473 -8.95 12.13 -7.91
C ALA A 473 -8.48 13.47 -8.51
N PRO A 474 -8.12 13.51 -9.80
CA PRO A 474 -7.45 14.66 -10.42
C PRO A 474 -8.34 15.91 -10.35
N THR A 475 -7.77 17.00 -9.82
CA THR A 475 -8.51 18.25 -9.57
C THR A 475 -7.59 19.46 -9.63
N THR A 476 -8.18 20.64 -9.81
CA THR A 476 -7.47 21.93 -9.86
C THR A 476 -7.95 22.83 -8.71
N LEU A 477 -7.01 23.33 -7.89
CA LEU A 477 -7.33 24.38 -6.92
C LEU A 477 -7.50 25.70 -7.68
N VAL A 478 -8.61 26.39 -7.47
CA VAL A 478 -8.85 27.74 -8.00
C VAL A 478 -8.80 28.71 -6.83
N VAL A 479 -7.64 29.33 -6.65
CA VAL A 479 -7.39 30.28 -5.57
C VAL A 479 -7.79 31.67 -6.02
N SER A 480 -8.57 32.37 -5.21
CA SER A 480 -8.94 33.78 -5.38
C SER A 480 -8.77 34.53 -4.07
N PHE A 481 -8.73 35.86 -4.12
CA PHE A 481 -8.36 36.71 -2.98
C PHE A 481 -9.39 37.81 -2.77
N GLU A 482 -9.72 38.10 -1.51
CA GLU A 482 -10.52 39.26 -1.13
C GLU A 482 -9.77 40.56 -1.50
N ARG A 483 -10.51 41.57 -1.94
CA ARG A 483 -9.97 42.83 -2.48
C ARG A 483 -10.57 44.09 -1.85
N GLU A 484 -11.80 44.01 -1.35
CA GLU A 484 -12.59 45.19 -0.97
C GLU A 484 -12.93 45.15 0.52
N GLY A 485 -13.36 43.99 1.01
CA GLY A 485 -13.85 43.76 2.37
C GLY A 485 -12.79 43.45 3.44
N LEU A 486 -13.25 42.73 4.47
CA LEU A 486 -12.44 42.33 5.62
C LEU A 486 -11.35 41.33 5.23
N GLY A 487 -10.10 41.58 5.63
CA GLY A 487 -8.97 40.69 5.36
C GLY A 487 -8.51 40.67 3.90
N ARG A 488 -8.72 41.77 3.18
CA ARG A 488 -8.33 41.97 1.78
C ARG A 488 -6.82 41.98 1.52
N PHE A 489 -6.45 41.62 0.30
CA PHE A 489 -5.10 41.74 -0.24
C PHE A 489 -5.05 42.89 -1.27
N SER A 490 -3.97 43.67 -1.26
CA SER A 490 -3.69 44.63 -2.32
C SER A 490 -3.22 43.92 -3.61
N GLU A 491 -3.38 44.56 -4.78
CA GLU A 491 -2.89 43.98 -6.04
C GLU A 491 -1.39 43.70 -6.05
N LYS A 492 -0.61 44.48 -5.27
CA LYS A 492 0.84 44.26 -5.13
C LYS A 492 1.11 42.96 -4.37
N GLU A 493 0.45 42.76 -3.22
CA GLU A 493 0.58 41.52 -2.44
C GLU A 493 0.18 40.29 -3.26
N ILE A 494 -0.93 40.33 -4.02
CA ILE A 494 -1.35 39.16 -4.80
C ILE A 494 -0.32 38.82 -5.90
N LYS A 495 0.32 39.83 -6.51
CA LYS A 495 1.42 39.63 -7.48
C LYS A 495 2.68 39.07 -6.81
N GLU A 496 2.96 39.43 -5.56
CA GLU A 496 4.10 38.93 -4.78
C GLU A 496 3.85 37.55 -4.13
N ILE A 497 2.58 37.17 -3.91
CA ILE A 497 2.18 35.86 -3.37
C ILE A 497 2.34 34.75 -4.42
N VAL A 498 2.02 35.00 -5.69
CA VAL A 498 1.92 33.93 -6.72
C VAL A 498 3.27 33.68 -7.39
N GLU A 499 4.03 32.71 -6.90
CA GLU A 499 5.33 32.32 -7.45
C GLU A 499 5.17 31.41 -8.68
N ARG A 500 5.87 31.75 -9.77
CA ARG A 500 5.84 31.05 -11.06
C ARG A 500 7.23 30.63 -11.49
N ASP A 501 7.31 29.52 -12.23
CA ASP A 501 8.54 29.07 -12.89
C ASP A 501 8.78 29.81 -14.23
N GLU A 502 9.91 29.48 -14.88
CA GLU A 502 10.32 30.02 -16.18
C GLU A 502 9.31 29.75 -17.31
N ALA A 503 8.45 28.73 -17.16
CA ALA A 503 7.35 28.41 -18.07
C ALA A 503 6.03 29.12 -17.70
N GLY A 504 6.05 30.01 -16.69
CA GLY A 504 4.90 30.76 -16.21
C GLY A 504 3.90 29.95 -15.37
N LYS A 505 4.17 28.67 -15.09
CA LYS A 505 3.31 27.82 -14.27
C LYS A 505 3.49 28.18 -12.79
N VAL A 506 2.39 28.21 -12.05
CA VAL A 506 2.41 28.48 -10.60
C VAL A 506 3.04 27.30 -9.85
N VAL A 507 4.08 27.57 -9.07
CA VAL A 507 4.83 26.57 -8.30
C VAL A 507 4.63 26.69 -6.80
N ALA A 508 4.42 27.90 -6.27
CA ALA A 508 4.21 28.15 -4.84
C ALA A 508 3.31 29.37 -4.59
N LEU A 509 2.82 29.48 -3.35
CA LEU A 509 2.06 30.62 -2.86
C LEU A 509 2.74 31.15 -1.59
N ARG A 510 3.32 32.35 -1.63
CA ARG A 510 4.06 32.98 -0.53
C ARG A 510 3.13 33.55 0.55
N LEU A 511 2.22 32.72 1.04
CA LEU A 511 1.34 33.01 2.17
C LEU A 511 2.09 32.88 3.51
N PRO A 512 1.58 33.49 4.59
CA PRO A 512 2.24 33.51 5.90
C PRO A 512 2.63 32.12 6.44
N GLN A 513 3.88 31.99 6.87
CA GLN A 513 4.45 30.72 7.36
C GLN A 513 4.04 30.37 8.81
N LYS A 514 3.57 31.35 9.59
CA LYS A 514 3.03 31.16 10.95
C LYS A 514 1.58 31.64 10.97
N ALA A 515 0.66 30.70 10.80
CA ALA A 515 -0.76 31.01 10.63
C ALA A 515 -1.70 30.04 11.36
N VAL A 516 -2.82 30.58 11.85
CA VAL A 516 -4.04 29.80 12.06
C VAL A 516 -4.83 29.80 10.75
N MET A 517 -5.41 28.67 10.38
CA MET A 517 -6.20 28.50 9.16
C MET A 517 -7.61 28.05 9.51
N ILE A 518 -8.60 28.82 9.05
CA ILE A 518 -10.04 28.52 9.24
C ILE A 518 -10.76 28.42 7.91
N ALA A 519 -11.82 27.61 7.87
CA ALA A 519 -12.68 27.46 6.69
C ALA A 519 -14.12 27.11 7.08
N ASN A 520 -15.05 27.33 6.15
CA ASN A 520 -16.35 26.67 6.15
C ASN A 520 -16.20 25.16 5.84
N HIS A 521 -17.19 24.34 6.20
CA HIS A 521 -17.09 22.87 6.07
C HIS A 521 -18.24 22.26 5.22
N GLN A 522 -17.93 21.98 3.95
CA GLN A 522 -18.88 21.55 2.91
C GLN A 522 -18.77 20.06 2.55
N VAL A 523 -17.56 19.48 2.56
CA VAL A 523 -17.32 18.05 2.22
C VAL A 523 -16.27 17.40 3.11
N TYR A 524 -16.35 16.07 3.29
CA TYR A 524 -15.39 15.30 4.11
C TYR A 524 -13.92 15.41 3.65
N ALA A 525 -13.66 15.96 2.47
CA ALA A 525 -12.33 16.18 1.90
C ALA A 525 -11.79 17.63 2.08
N ASP A 526 -12.51 18.56 2.74
CA ASP A 526 -12.03 19.96 2.87
C ASP A 526 -10.63 20.05 3.51
N TRP A 527 -10.35 19.21 4.53
CA TRP A 527 -9.05 19.18 5.21
C TRP A 527 -7.92 18.65 4.32
N TRP A 528 -8.25 17.78 3.36
CA TRP A 528 -7.32 17.21 2.40
C TRP A 528 -6.89 18.28 1.39
N TYR A 529 -7.86 19.02 0.83
CA TYR A 529 -7.57 20.13 -0.07
C TYR A 529 -6.90 21.32 0.65
N ALA A 530 -7.26 21.60 1.92
CA ALA A 530 -6.53 22.57 2.74
C ALA A 530 -5.06 22.15 2.94
N TRP A 531 -4.78 20.86 3.17
CA TRP A 531 -3.40 20.36 3.24
C TRP A 531 -2.69 20.52 1.87
N CYS A 532 -3.38 20.29 0.75
CA CYS A 532 -2.84 20.61 -0.59
C CYS A 532 -2.50 22.10 -0.77
N LEU A 533 -3.30 23.02 -0.22
CA LEU A 533 -2.96 24.45 -0.19
C LEU A 533 -1.67 24.70 0.63
N THR A 534 -1.53 24.09 1.81
CA THR A 534 -0.31 24.24 2.63
C THR A 534 0.95 23.69 1.98
N TYR A 535 0.83 22.84 0.94
CA TYR A 535 1.98 22.42 0.13
C TYR A 535 2.46 23.52 -0.81
N LEU A 536 1.52 24.22 -1.45
CA LEU A 536 1.81 25.43 -2.22
C LEU A 536 2.47 26.49 -1.31
N MET A 537 2.04 26.59 -0.05
CA MET A 537 2.64 27.44 0.99
C MET A 537 4.00 26.97 1.53
N GLY A 538 4.39 25.71 1.31
CA GLY A 538 5.60 25.13 1.93
C GLY A 538 5.45 24.68 3.40
N THR A 539 4.36 25.01 4.08
CA THR A 539 4.15 24.77 5.53
C THR A 539 3.61 23.38 5.89
N TYR A 540 3.16 22.59 4.90
CA TYR A 540 2.52 21.27 5.03
C TYR A 540 3.18 20.24 5.97
N LYS A 541 4.49 20.34 6.29
CA LYS A 541 5.19 19.49 7.27
C LYS A 541 4.96 19.89 8.73
N ASP A 542 4.57 21.13 8.96
CA ASP A 542 4.29 21.74 10.27
C ASP A 542 2.80 22.15 10.35
N VAL A 543 1.94 21.40 9.64
CA VAL A 543 0.49 21.40 9.79
C VAL A 543 0.07 20.67 11.06
N PHE A 544 -0.87 21.25 11.80
CA PHE A 544 -1.50 20.64 12.98
C PHE A 544 -3.02 20.86 12.90
N ILE A 545 -3.79 19.77 12.90
CA ILE A 545 -5.25 19.80 12.65
C ILE A 545 -6.02 19.49 13.94
N VAL A 546 -7.11 20.21 14.18
CA VAL A 546 -8.10 19.88 15.23
C VAL A 546 -9.08 18.83 14.70
N LEU A 547 -9.13 17.66 15.33
CA LEU A 547 -9.88 16.49 14.88
C LEU A 547 -10.85 15.97 15.94
N LYS A 548 -11.94 15.32 15.49
CA LYS A 548 -12.88 14.61 16.36
C LYS A 548 -12.17 13.43 17.04
N LYS A 549 -12.22 13.36 18.37
CA LYS A 549 -11.52 12.36 19.23
C LYS A 549 -11.77 10.89 18.88
N SER A 550 -12.86 10.55 18.19
CA SER A 550 -13.09 9.18 17.70
C SER A 550 -12.16 8.77 16.54
N LEU A 551 -11.65 9.71 15.75
CA LEU A 551 -10.83 9.42 14.56
C LEU A 551 -9.49 8.77 14.89
N LYS A 552 -8.97 8.96 16.11
CA LYS A 552 -7.73 8.33 16.59
C LYS A 552 -7.79 6.79 16.64
N TRP A 553 -8.99 6.22 16.57
CA TRP A 553 -9.24 4.78 16.59
C TRP A 553 -9.45 4.17 15.18
N VAL A 554 -9.44 4.99 14.12
CA VAL A 554 -9.44 4.47 12.74
C VAL A 554 -8.14 3.68 12.54
N PRO A 555 -8.20 2.37 12.16
CA PRO A 555 -7.00 1.58 11.91
C PRO A 555 -6.10 2.24 10.87
N VAL A 556 -4.78 2.05 11.00
CA VAL A 556 -3.75 2.64 10.14
C VAL A 556 -3.72 4.19 10.20
N VAL A 557 -4.68 4.88 9.60
CA VAL A 557 -4.72 6.35 9.48
C VAL A 557 -4.82 7.06 10.84
N GLY A 558 -5.70 6.58 11.73
CA GLY A 558 -5.89 7.17 13.06
C GLY A 558 -4.70 6.96 14.00
N TRP A 559 -3.84 5.98 13.72
CA TRP A 559 -2.58 5.78 14.42
C TRP A 559 -1.54 6.81 13.95
N GLY A 560 -1.34 6.96 12.63
CA GLY A 560 -0.45 7.98 12.06
C GLY A 560 -0.81 9.41 12.50
N MET A 561 -2.10 9.74 12.54
CA MET A 561 -2.58 11.03 13.05
C MET A 561 -2.20 11.31 14.52
N GLN A 562 -2.00 10.27 15.36
CA GLN A 562 -1.51 10.43 16.73
C GLN A 562 0.01 10.70 16.79
N PHE A 563 0.80 10.17 15.84
CA PHE A 563 2.23 10.50 15.71
C PHE A 563 2.47 11.93 15.16
N TYR A 564 1.53 12.50 14.39
CA TYR A 564 1.61 13.87 13.87
C TYR A 564 1.34 14.98 14.90
N ASN A 565 1.07 14.63 16.16
CA ASN A 565 0.64 15.54 17.23
C ASN A 565 -0.63 16.36 16.86
N PHE A 566 -1.58 15.76 16.12
CA PHE A 566 -2.89 16.37 15.88
C PHE A 566 -3.73 16.41 17.16
N ILE A 567 -4.61 17.42 17.29
CA ILE A 567 -5.34 17.68 18.54
C ILE A 567 -6.71 17.00 18.50
N PHE A 568 -6.96 16.05 19.42
CA PHE A 568 -8.13 15.18 19.38
C PHE A 568 -9.20 15.57 20.41
N LEU A 569 -10.20 16.33 19.97
CA LEU A 569 -11.22 16.93 20.83
C LEU A 569 -12.55 16.15 20.84
N ALA A 570 -13.16 15.99 22.01
CA ALA A 570 -14.48 15.42 22.20
C ALA A 570 -15.62 16.32 21.67
N ARG A 571 -15.31 17.61 21.40
CA ARG A 571 -16.25 18.71 21.11
C ARG A 571 -17.04 19.14 22.36
N SER A 572 -16.38 19.09 23.52
CA SER A 572 -16.92 19.49 24.83
C SER A 572 -15.86 20.29 25.59
N TRP A 573 -16.08 21.60 25.75
CA TRP A 573 -15.10 22.51 26.37
C TRP A 573 -14.61 22.01 27.74
N ALA A 574 -15.52 21.55 28.60
CA ALA A 574 -15.20 21.02 29.92
C ALA A 574 -14.30 19.76 29.88
N SER A 575 -14.39 18.95 28.82
CA SER A 575 -13.58 17.75 28.62
C SER A 575 -12.25 18.01 27.89
N ASP A 576 -12.21 19.08 27.09
CA ASP A 576 -11.16 19.33 26.10
C ASP A 576 -10.16 20.43 26.50
N ARG A 577 -10.57 21.39 27.35
CA ARG A 577 -9.80 22.62 27.65
C ARG A 577 -8.33 22.39 28.03
N LEU A 578 -8.07 21.45 28.94
CA LEU A 578 -6.71 21.17 29.44
C LEU A 578 -5.81 20.54 28.36
N HIS A 579 -6.38 19.66 27.51
CA HIS A 579 -5.64 19.04 26.41
C HIS A 579 -5.30 20.08 25.33
N LEU A 580 -6.29 20.89 24.93
CA LEU A 580 -6.12 21.95 23.95
C LEU A 580 -5.08 22.98 24.42
N SER A 581 -5.16 23.42 25.68
CA SER A 581 -4.21 24.39 26.26
C SER A 581 -2.77 23.86 26.29
N ALA A 582 -2.56 22.62 26.75
CA ALA A 582 -1.23 21.99 26.73
C ALA A 582 -0.66 21.87 25.32
N SER A 583 -1.49 21.52 24.33
CA SER A 583 -1.09 21.47 22.91
C SER A 583 -0.77 22.85 22.32
N LEU A 584 -1.57 23.87 22.60
CA LEU A 584 -1.33 25.24 22.14
C LEU A 584 -0.06 25.84 22.77
N SER A 585 0.20 25.58 24.05
CA SER A 585 1.43 26.04 24.72
C SER A 585 2.68 25.43 24.07
N TRP A 586 2.65 24.14 23.73
CA TRP A 586 3.73 23.45 23.00
C TRP A 586 3.92 24.02 21.58
N LEU A 587 2.83 24.25 20.83
CA LEU A 587 2.89 24.86 19.49
C LEU A 587 3.49 26.27 19.54
N GLY A 588 3.09 27.09 20.53
CA GLY A 588 3.65 28.42 20.77
C GLY A 588 5.15 28.36 21.07
N GLN A 589 5.58 27.56 22.05
CA GLN A 589 7.00 27.41 22.42
C GLN A 589 7.87 26.91 21.25
N ARG A 590 7.32 26.05 20.38
CA ARG A 590 8.01 25.57 19.18
C ARG A 590 8.22 26.69 18.15
N ALA A 591 7.15 27.39 17.79
CA ALA A 591 7.19 28.49 16.81
C ALA A 591 7.97 29.72 17.30
N GLU A 592 8.07 29.91 18.62
CA GLU A 592 8.90 30.90 19.32
C GLU A 592 10.38 30.48 19.31
N LYS A 593 10.73 29.32 19.86
CA LYS A 593 12.14 28.93 20.13
C LYS A 593 12.91 28.33 18.95
N GLN A 594 12.21 27.85 17.92
CA GLN A 594 12.85 27.16 16.78
C GLN A 594 12.70 27.93 15.44
N ASP A 595 12.01 29.07 15.47
CA ASP A 595 11.54 29.86 14.30
C ASP A 595 10.85 29.03 13.20
N THR A 596 10.32 27.84 13.55
CA THR A 596 9.69 26.96 12.56
C THR A 596 8.37 27.53 12.05
N PRO A 597 7.99 27.23 10.79
CA PRO A 597 6.63 27.39 10.32
C PRO A 597 5.60 26.70 11.24
N LEU A 598 4.38 27.21 11.21
CA LEU A 598 3.23 26.70 11.95
C LEU A 598 1.99 26.91 11.09
N THR A 599 1.24 25.86 10.78
CA THR A 599 -0.11 26.00 10.21
C THR A 599 -1.12 25.23 11.04
N PHE A 600 -1.89 25.95 11.85
CA PHE A 600 -2.87 25.36 12.76
C PHE A 600 -4.27 25.41 12.13
N ILE A 601 -4.78 24.26 11.68
CA ILE A 601 -6.05 24.15 10.94
C ILE A 601 -7.20 23.77 11.88
N LEU A 602 -8.27 24.57 11.88
CA LEU A 602 -9.50 24.27 12.62
C LEU A 602 -10.76 24.75 11.86
N TYR A 603 -11.87 24.04 12.02
CA TYR A 603 -13.15 24.37 11.39
C TYR A 603 -14.16 24.86 12.45
N PRO A 604 -14.48 26.16 12.54
CA PRO A 604 -15.37 26.69 13.57
C PRO A 604 -16.78 26.06 13.59
N GLU A 605 -17.31 25.56 12.47
CA GLU A 605 -18.58 24.83 12.44
C GLU A 605 -18.55 23.53 13.29
N GLY A 606 -17.37 22.90 13.40
CA GLY A 606 -17.14 21.68 14.19
C GLY A 606 -17.79 20.40 13.65
N THR A 607 -18.43 20.50 12.48
CA THR A 607 -19.06 19.42 11.70
C THR A 607 -19.43 19.96 10.31
N LEU A 608 -19.76 19.08 9.37
CA LEU A 608 -20.22 19.40 8.02
C LEU A 608 -21.66 19.92 7.98
N VAL A 609 -21.99 20.71 6.95
CA VAL A 609 -23.37 21.00 6.54
C VAL A 609 -24.02 19.74 5.93
N SER A 610 -25.05 19.20 6.60
CA SER A 610 -25.82 18.02 6.16
C SER A 610 -27.31 18.19 6.42
N LYS A 611 -28.13 17.30 5.84
CA LYS A 611 -29.58 17.18 6.13
C LYS A 611 -29.88 17.03 7.63
N ASP A 612 -28.93 16.50 8.40
CA ASP A 612 -29.05 16.20 9.83
C ASP A 612 -28.49 17.33 10.72
N THR A 613 -27.42 18.01 10.29
CA THR A 613 -26.77 19.08 11.07
C THR A 613 -27.40 20.45 10.83
N ARG A 614 -27.86 20.73 9.61
CA ARG A 614 -28.45 22.02 9.22
C ARG A 614 -29.70 22.38 10.05
N PRO A 615 -30.64 21.46 10.35
CA PRO A 615 -31.76 21.72 11.26
C PRO A 615 -31.35 21.95 12.73
N LEU A 616 -30.22 21.38 13.16
CA LEU A 616 -29.69 21.60 14.52
C LEU A 616 -29.06 22.99 14.64
N SER A 617 -28.34 23.45 13.61
CA SER A 617 -27.86 24.83 13.52
C SER A 617 -29.03 25.81 13.51
N LYS A 618 -30.10 25.52 12.75
CA LYS A 618 -31.33 26.34 12.76
C LYS A 618 -31.95 26.46 14.15
N LYS A 619 -32.21 25.33 14.82
CA LYS A 619 -32.77 25.33 16.18
C LYS A 619 -31.90 26.09 17.20
N TYR A 620 -30.59 26.14 16.99
CA TYR A 620 -29.68 26.96 17.79
C TYR A 620 -29.80 28.46 17.45
N ALA A 621 -29.88 28.81 16.16
CA ALA A 621 -30.13 30.18 15.69
C ALA A 621 -31.43 30.74 16.27
N ASP A 622 -32.53 30.00 16.10
CA ASP A 622 -33.87 30.32 16.58
C ASP A 622 -33.87 30.51 18.12
N LYS A 623 -33.19 29.62 18.87
CA LYS A 623 -33.06 29.72 20.34
C LYS A 623 -32.26 30.94 20.80
N MET A 624 -31.23 31.33 20.05
CA MET A 624 -30.34 32.45 20.40
C MET A 624 -30.83 33.79 19.85
N GLY A 625 -31.95 33.83 19.11
CA GLY A 625 -32.49 35.05 18.50
C GLY A 625 -31.64 35.62 17.38
N ILE A 626 -30.81 34.80 16.73
CA ILE A 626 -29.87 35.24 15.67
C ILE A 626 -30.29 34.71 14.29
N PRO A 627 -29.97 35.43 13.20
CA PRO A 627 -30.20 34.94 11.84
C PRO A 627 -29.50 33.61 11.57
N ASP A 628 -30.21 32.72 10.88
CA ASP A 628 -29.74 31.41 10.41
C ASP A 628 -29.03 31.55 9.05
N MET A 629 -28.09 30.66 8.75
CA MET A 629 -27.24 30.71 7.55
C MET A 629 -27.81 29.82 6.44
N LEU A 630 -27.76 30.20 5.17
CA LEU A 630 -28.32 29.41 4.06
C LEU A 630 -27.43 28.22 3.67
N HIS A 631 -26.12 28.42 3.55
CA HIS A 631 -25.16 27.47 2.96
C HIS A 631 -24.12 26.91 3.93
N THR A 632 -23.97 27.53 5.10
CA THR A 632 -23.03 27.15 6.17
C THR A 632 -23.76 26.77 7.47
N LEU A 633 -23.06 26.19 8.45
CA LEU A 633 -23.55 26.16 9.84
C LEU A 633 -23.04 27.38 10.61
N LEU A 634 -23.72 27.70 11.72
CA LEU A 634 -23.24 28.75 12.62
C LEU A 634 -21.89 28.37 13.26
N PRO A 635 -20.91 29.29 13.29
CA PRO A 635 -19.57 29.00 13.80
C PRO A 635 -19.53 28.96 15.33
N ARG A 636 -18.61 28.16 15.88
CA ARG A 636 -18.30 28.05 17.31
C ARG A 636 -17.01 28.83 17.60
N SER A 637 -17.15 29.96 18.27
CA SER A 637 -16.07 30.89 18.63
C SER A 637 -15.02 30.31 19.57
N THR A 638 -15.45 29.64 20.65
CA THR A 638 -14.64 29.39 21.86
C THR A 638 -13.28 28.74 21.58
N GLY A 639 -13.27 27.74 20.69
CA GLY A 639 -12.04 27.03 20.33
C GLY A 639 -11.06 27.88 19.51
N LEU A 640 -11.57 28.72 18.60
CA LEU A 640 -10.75 29.65 17.81
C LEU A 640 -10.24 30.79 18.67
N HIS A 641 -11.11 31.46 19.43
CA HIS A 641 -10.78 32.60 20.29
C HIS A 641 -9.69 32.24 21.30
N TYR A 642 -9.85 31.11 21.99
CA TYR A 642 -8.87 30.61 22.94
C TYR A 642 -7.54 30.23 22.26
N SER A 643 -7.58 29.66 21.05
CA SER A 643 -6.37 29.31 20.30
C SER A 643 -5.58 30.55 19.88
N LEU A 644 -6.25 31.59 19.39
CA LEU A 644 -5.61 32.85 19.01
C LEU A 644 -5.01 33.56 20.24
N ARG A 645 -5.76 33.70 21.34
CA ARG A 645 -5.25 34.27 22.62
C ARG A 645 -4.08 33.48 23.20
N SER A 646 -4.02 32.16 22.98
CA SER A 646 -2.93 31.31 23.48
C SER A 646 -1.65 31.38 22.63
N LEU A 647 -1.76 31.72 21.34
CA LEU A 647 -0.64 31.72 20.39
C LEU A 647 -0.07 33.12 20.14
N ALA A 648 -0.92 34.15 20.04
CA ALA A 648 -0.49 35.51 19.69
C ALA A 648 0.57 36.11 20.66
N PRO A 649 0.50 35.93 22.01
CA PRO A 649 1.53 36.45 22.92
C PRO A 649 2.95 35.87 22.70
N ARG A 650 3.07 34.70 22.05
CA ARG A 650 4.34 34.04 21.70
C ARG A 650 4.72 34.17 20.24
N ILE A 651 3.79 34.61 19.39
CA ILE A 651 3.97 34.71 17.94
C ILE A 651 3.41 36.07 17.49
N PRO A 652 4.16 37.18 17.66
CA PRO A 652 3.67 38.51 17.29
C PRO A 652 3.34 38.67 15.80
N SER A 653 3.92 37.83 14.94
CA SER A 653 3.66 37.79 13.49
C SER A 653 2.56 36.78 13.09
N LEU A 654 1.76 36.28 14.04
CA LEU A 654 0.71 35.30 13.77
C LEU A 654 -0.37 35.89 12.86
N GLN A 655 -0.65 35.20 11.76
CA GLN A 655 -1.73 35.57 10.84
C GLN A 655 -2.90 34.59 10.98
N LEU A 656 -4.10 35.04 10.65
CA LEU A 656 -5.28 34.20 10.47
C LEU A 656 -5.62 34.18 8.97
N ILE A 657 -5.46 33.01 8.36
CA ILE A 657 -5.86 32.74 6.98
C ILE A 657 -7.28 32.19 7.04
N ASP A 658 -8.22 32.92 6.44
CA ASP A 658 -9.61 32.52 6.33
C ASP A 658 -9.93 32.08 4.90
N ILE A 659 -10.61 30.95 4.75
CA ILE A 659 -10.88 30.30 3.47
C ILE A 659 -12.38 30.10 3.29
N THR A 660 -12.95 30.57 2.18
CA THR A 660 -14.28 30.15 1.74
C THR A 660 -14.11 29.11 0.64
N VAL A 661 -14.46 27.85 0.91
CA VAL A 661 -14.35 26.73 -0.02
C VAL A 661 -15.70 26.37 -0.64
N SER A 662 -15.72 26.13 -1.95
CA SER A 662 -16.89 25.63 -2.67
C SER A 662 -16.51 24.76 -3.88
N TYR A 663 -17.51 24.04 -4.40
CA TYR A 663 -17.35 23.00 -5.41
C TYR A 663 -18.41 23.14 -6.52
N PRO A 664 -18.04 22.98 -7.80
CA PRO A 664 -18.99 23.05 -8.91
C PRO A 664 -19.95 21.85 -8.92
N GLY A 665 -21.11 22.02 -9.55
CA GLY A 665 -22.11 20.96 -9.74
C GLY A 665 -23.03 20.69 -8.53
N ILE A 666 -22.80 21.37 -7.40
CA ILE A 666 -23.77 21.41 -6.29
C ILE A 666 -24.81 22.50 -6.61
N PRO A 667 -26.12 22.23 -6.58
CA PRO A 667 -27.16 23.26 -6.76
C PRO A 667 -27.33 24.11 -5.49
N ALA A 668 -27.98 25.26 -5.62
CA ALA A 668 -28.42 26.04 -4.46
C ALA A 668 -29.22 25.18 -3.46
N PHE A 669 -28.94 25.32 -2.16
CA PHE A 669 -29.46 24.50 -1.06
C PHE A 669 -29.11 22.99 -1.12
N GLY A 670 -28.27 22.57 -2.06
CA GLY A 670 -27.67 21.23 -2.09
C GLY A 670 -26.62 21.05 -0.99
N TYR A 671 -26.45 19.80 -0.54
CA TYR A 671 -25.44 19.43 0.45
C TYR A 671 -24.22 18.83 -0.25
N GLY A 672 -23.02 19.37 -0.04
CA GLY A 672 -21.80 18.89 -0.72
C GLY A 672 -21.56 17.38 -0.56
N GLN A 673 -21.84 16.84 0.62
CA GLN A 673 -21.76 15.39 0.89
C GLN A 673 -22.73 14.50 0.06
N SER A 674 -23.76 15.04 -0.60
CA SER A 674 -24.58 14.30 -1.57
C SER A 674 -23.87 14.03 -2.90
N TYR A 675 -22.83 14.82 -3.22
CA TYR A 675 -22.10 14.81 -4.48
C TYR A 675 -20.66 14.33 -4.31
N TYR A 676 -20.02 14.73 -3.21
CA TYR A 676 -18.60 14.52 -2.94
C TYR A 676 -18.40 13.89 -1.55
N THR A 677 -18.20 12.58 -1.56
CA THR A 677 -17.73 11.79 -0.41
C THR A 677 -16.33 11.23 -0.70
N LEU A 678 -15.58 10.81 0.32
CA LEU A 678 -14.27 10.17 0.10
C LEU A 678 -14.38 8.95 -0.83
N ARG A 679 -15.47 8.17 -0.72
CA ARG A 679 -15.79 7.09 -1.68
C ARG A 679 -15.99 7.63 -3.11
N SER A 680 -16.85 8.63 -3.29
CA SER A 680 -17.08 9.24 -4.62
C SER A 680 -15.79 9.72 -5.27
N ILE A 681 -14.94 10.39 -4.48
CA ILE A 681 -13.74 11.06 -4.97
C ILE A 681 -12.66 10.04 -5.36
N PHE A 682 -12.41 9.03 -4.52
CA PHE A 682 -11.22 8.17 -4.64
C PHE A 682 -11.48 6.71 -5.05
N LEU A 683 -12.69 6.18 -4.80
CA LEU A 683 -13.06 4.81 -5.20
C LEU A 683 -13.91 4.82 -6.46
N ASP A 684 -14.94 5.67 -6.48
CA ASP A 684 -15.87 5.74 -7.61
C ASP A 684 -15.28 6.54 -8.80
N GLY A 685 -14.12 7.18 -8.62
CA GLY A 685 -13.40 7.92 -9.67
C GLY A 685 -14.09 9.23 -10.11
N VAL A 686 -14.91 9.84 -9.25
CA VAL A 686 -15.64 11.08 -9.54
C VAL A 686 -15.23 12.18 -8.54
N PRO A 687 -14.06 12.81 -8.73
CA PRO A 687 -13.64 13.99 -7.98
C PRO A 687 -14.40 15.26 -8.40
N PRO A 688 -14.36 16.34 -7.59
CA PRO A 688 -14.67 17.66 -8.10
C PRO A 688 -13.62 18.08 -9.14
N PRO A 689 -13.98 18.57 -10.34
CA PRO A 689 -12.99 18.95 -11.35
C PRO A 689 -12.18 20.20 -10.94
N LYS A 690 -12.79 21.08 -10.16
CA LYS A 690 -12.18 22.27 -9.57
C LYS A 690 -12.60 22.39 -8.10
N VAL A 691 -11.69 22.83 -7.24
CA VAL A 691 -11.96 23.18 -5.84
C VAL A 691 -11.67 24.66 -5.68
N HIS A 692 -12.71 25.46 -5.46
CA HIS A 692 -12.57 26.91 -5.40
C HIS A 692 -12.31 27.34 -3.95
N MET A 693 -11.29 28.17 -3.76
CA MET A 693 -10.87 28.69 -2.46
C MET A 693 -10.74 30.21 -2.56
N HIS A 694 -11.61 30.94 -1.88
CA HIS A 694 -11.45 32.38 -1.67
C HIS A 694 -10.68 32.62 -0.37
N LEU A 695 -9.62 33.44 -0.42
CA LEU A 695 -8.72 33.68 0.69
C LEU A 695 -8.87 35.10 1.26
N ARG A 696 -8.84 35.17 2.59
CA ARG A 696 -8.66 36.39 3.39
C ARG A 696 -7.45 36.22 4.32
N ARG A 697 -6.76 37.33 4.61
CA ARG A 697 -5.66 37.40 5.59
C ARG A 697 -5.98 38.46 6.63
N PHE A 698 -5.91 38.08 7.90
CA PHE A 698 -5.98 38.98 9.03
C PHE A 698 -4.70 38.91 9.84
N ASP A 699 -4.20 40.04 10.31
CA ASP A 699 -3.22 40.08 11.39
C ASP A 699 -3.92 39.80 12.73
N VAL A 700 -3.42 38.84 13.51
CA VAL A 700 -4.11 38.39 14.73
C VAL A 700 -4.00 39.41 15.87
N ALA A 701 -2.98 40.26 15.86
CA ALA A 701 -2.81 41.31 16.88
C ALA A 701 -3.58 42.60 16.53
N MET A 702 -3.76 42.90 15.23
CA MET A 702 -4.36 44.16 14.76
C MET A 702 -5.81 44.04 14.27
N ASP A 703 -6.14 43.02 13.48
CA ASP A 703 -7.41 42.97 12.73
C ASP A 703 -8.49 42.10 13.40
N VAL A 704 -8.10 41.23 14.34
CA VAL A 704 -8.98 40.27 15.00
C VAL A 704 -9.25 40.71 16.45
N PRO A 705 -10.50 40.85 16.89
CA PRO A 705 -10.84 41.34 18.24
C PRO A 705 -10.67 40.23 19.29
N ILE A 706 -9.43 39.78 19.49
CA ILE A 706 -9.10 38.69 20.43
C ILE A 706 -9.18 39.12 21.90
N GLY A 707 -9.32 40.41 22.19
CA GLY A 707 -9.38 40.99 23.54
C GLY A 707 -8.02 41.42 24.09
N ASN A 708 -8.00 41.94 25.30
CA ASN A 708 -6.79 42.48 25.92
C ASN A 708 -5.85 41.37 26.40
N LEU A 709 -4.60 41.42 25.93
CA LEU A 709 -3.54 40.47 26.23
C LEU A 709 -2.52 40.98 27.27
N SER A 710 -2.65 42.20 27.79
CA SER A 710 -1.66 42.76 28.74
C SER A 710 -1.61 42.03 30.09
N GLN A 711 -2.63 41.23 30.42
CA GLN A 711 -2.62 40.33 31.58
C GLN A 711 -2.09 38.92 31.28
N SER A 712 -2.01 38.50 30.01
CA SER A 712 -1.47 37.18 29.64
C SER A 712 0.05 37.17 29.63
N ASN A 713 0.66 37.17 30.83
CA ASN A 713 2.10 37.11 31.03
C ASN A 713 2.74 35.88 30.33
N PRO A 714 3.61 36.06 29.31
CA PRO A 714 4.29 34.94 28.67
C PRO A 714 5.16 34.06 29.60
N PRO A 715 5.91 34.59 30.60
CA PRO A 715 6.83 33.77 31.40
C PRO A 715 6.16 33.00 32.55
N THR A 716 4.92 33.32 32.92
CA THR A 716 4.14 32.50 33.88
C THR A 716 3.55 31.25 33.24
N ILE A 717 3.55 31.15 31.91
CA ILE A 717 3.32 29.88 31.21
C ILE A 717 4.66 29.12 31.24
N PRO A 718 4.78 28.00 31.98
CA PRO A 718 6.04 27.60 32.59
C PRO A 718 7.19 27.31 31.63
N ASN A 719 8.38 27.75 32.07
CA ASN A 719 9.68 27.43 31.48
C ASN A 719 10.11 25.99 31.82
N GLY A 720 9.32 25.01 31.37
CA GLY A 720 9.73 23.62 31.35
C GLY A 720 10.94 23.44 30.43
N GLY A 721 12.13 23.19 31.00
CA GLY A 721 13.37 22.94 30.27
C GLY A 721 13.41 21.59 29.52
N SER A 722 12.26 20.97 29.26
CA SER A 722 12.14 19.68 28.59
C SER A 722 11.02 19.72 27.56
N LEU A 723 11.22 19.07 26.40
CA LEU A 723 10.25 18.97 25.29
C LEU A 723 9.05 18.04 25.61
N LYS A 724 8.74 17.81 26.89
CA LYS A 724 7.57 17.04 27.34
C LYS A 724 6.36 17.99 27.46
N PRO A 725 5.13 17.51 27.19
CA PRO A 725 3.94 18.31 27.42
C PRO A 725 3.82 18.67 28.92
N PRO A 726 3.34 19.87 29.27
CA PRO A 726 3.28 20.35 30.65
C PRO A 726 2.37 19.47 31.52
N SER A 727 2.71 19.37 32.80
CA SER A 727 1.93 18.62 33.79
C SER A 727 0.62 19.34 34.16
N LYS A 728 -0.29 18.64 34.86
CA LYS A 728 -1.57 19.21 35.31
C LYS A 728 -1.45 20.46 36.21
N LYS A 729 -0.28 20.73 36.80
CA LYS A 729 -0.03 21.91 37.66
C LYS A 729 0.52 23.12 36.89
N GLU A 730 0.79 22.97 35.60
CA GLU A 730 1.57 23.90 34.78
C GLU A 730 0.73 24.61 33.71
N VAL A 731 -0.59 24.43 33.70
CA VAL A 731 -1.50 25.05 32.73
C VAL A 731 -2.16 26.27 33.38
N VAL A 732 -1.78 27.47 32.94
CA VAL A 732 -2.45 28.72 33.32
C VAL A 732 -3.80 28.78 32.60
N GLU A 733 -4.91 28.75 33.35
CA GLU A 733 -6.24 28.91 32.77
C GLU A 733 -6.50 30.39 32.42
N ILE A 734 -6.57 30.69 31.12
CA ILE A 734 -7.00 32.01 30.62
C ILE A 734 -8.52 32.03 30.61
N GLU A 735 -9.13 32.57 31.67
CA GLU A 735 -10.53 32.99 31.60
C GLU A 735 -10.65 34.22 30.71
N ILE A 736 -11.56 34.16 29.72
CA ILE A 736 -11.83 35.26 28.79
C ILE A 736 -13.05 36.03 29.31
N PRO A 737 -12.97 37.36 29.52
CA PRO A 737 -14.12 38.19 29.90
C PRO A 737 -15.34 38.01 28.97
N GLN A 738 -16.55 38.19 29.49
CA GLN A 738 -17.78 37.89 28.75
C GLN A 738 -17.99 38.85 27.57
N ASP A 739 -17.68 40.13 27.76
CA ASP A 739 -17.68 41.19 26.74
C ASP A 739 -16.67 40.93 25.61
N GLU A 740 -15.47 40.46 25.94
CA GLU A 740 -14.48 40.03 24.94
C GLU A 740 -14.97 38.80 24.16
N ARG A 741 -15.60 37.82 24.85
CA ARG A 741 -16.23 36.67 24.19
C ARG A 741 -17.32 37.12 23.23
N ASP A 742 -18.28 37.92 23.68
CA ASP A 742 -19.43 38.37 22.88
C ASP A 742 -19.02 39.23 21.66
N THR A 743 -17.96 40.02 21.81
CA THR A 743 -17.34 40.79 20.71
C THR A 743 -16.71 39.88 19.65
N PHE A 744 -15.90 38.90 20.07
CA PHE A 744 -15.30 37.92 19.16
C PHE A 744 -16.37 37.04 18.48
N ASP A 745 -17.39 36.63 19.24
CA ASP A 745 -18.58 35.93 18.75
C ASP A 745 -19.30 36.72 17.64
N LEU A 746 -19.50 38.03 17.83
CA LEU A 746 -20.15 38.90 16.84
C LEU A 746 -19.29 39.05 15.58
N TRP A 747 -17.97 39.26 15.74
CA TRP A 747 -17.03 39.33 14.63
C TRP A 747 -17.03 38.03 13.81
N LEU A 748 -16.91 36.87 14.45
CA LEU A 748 -16.87 35.57 13.76
C LEU A 748 -18.21 35.23 13.09
N ARG A 749 -19.35 35.56 13.73
CA ARG A 749 -20.68 35.41 13.10
C ARG A 749 -20.83 36.31 11.88
N ASN A 750 -20.31 37.53 11.91
CA ASN A 750 -20.35 38.43 10.74
C ASN A 750 -19.42 37.96 9.61
N LEU A 751 -18.23 37.42 9.92
CA LEU A 751 -17.38 36.75 8.93
C LEU A 751 -18.12 35.57 8.27
N TRP A 752 -18.84 34.74 9.04
CA TRP A 752 -19.65 33.66 8.46
C TRP A 752 -20.82 34.15 7.60
N LYS A 753 -21.47 35.29 7.92
CA LYS A 753 -22.47 35.90 7.02
C LYS A 753 -21.86 36.28 5.67
N ILE A 754 -20.63 36.81 5.67
CA ILE A 754 -19.91 37.12 4.42
C ILE A 754 -19.70 35.83 3.62
N LYS A 755 -19.19 34.76 4.26
CA LYS A 755 -19.02 33.44 3.62
C LYS A 755 -20.32 32.90 3.03
N ASP A 756 -21.44 33.07 3.72
CA ASP A 756 -22.73 32.55 3.29
C ASP A 756 -23.26 33.29 2.04
N THR A 757 -23.07 34.61 1.99
CA THR A 757 -23.31 35.44 0.80
C THR A 757 -22.36 35.07 -0.35
N GLU A 758 -21.07 34.84 -0.08
CA GLU A 758 -20.09 34.36 -1.08
C GLU A 758 -20.46 32.99 -1.66
N MET A 759 -20.94 32.07 -0.82
CA MET A 759 -21.45 30.77 -1.25
C MET A 759 -22.69 30.96 -2.13
N SER A 760 -23.61 31.87 -1.77
CA SER A 760 -24.77 32.21 -2.60
C SER A 760 -24.34 32.75 -3.97
N GLN A 761 -23.36 33.66 -4.00
CA GLN A 761 -22.80 34.19 -5.25
C GLN A 761 -22.17 33.07 -6.08
N PHE A 762 -21.26 32.28 -5.49
CA PHE A 762 -20.58 31.19 -6.19
C PHE A 762 -21.55 30.16 -6.78
N LEU A 763 -22.61 29.78 -6.05
CA LEU A 763 -23.61 28.83 -6.54
C LEU A 763 -24.46 29.38 -7.69
N ASN A 764 -24.51 30.72 -7.86
CA ASN A 764 -25.20 31.39 -8.97
C ASN A 764 -24.28 31.70 -10.17
N THR A 765 -22.99 31.99 -9.94
CA THR A 765 -22.04 32.48 -10.99
C THR A 765 -20.93 31.50 -11.35
N GLY A 766 -20.67 30.49 -10.52
CA GLY A 766 -19.48 29.64 -10.58
C GLY A 766 -18.18 30.31 -10.08
N SER A 767 -18.23 31.52 -9.49
CA SER A 767 -17.03 32.23 -9.03
C SER A 767 -17.28 33.22 -7.88
N PHE A 768 -16.40 33.17 -6.87
CA PHE A 768 -16.37 34.10 -5.72
C PHE A 768 -15.97 35.53 -6.12
N VAL A 769 -15.26 35.69 -7.24
CA VAL A 769 -14.92 36.98 -7.84
C VAL A 769 -15.51 37.05 -9.24
N GLY A 770 -15.95 38.23 -9.69
CA GLY A 770 -16.43 38.40 -11.08
C GLY A 770 -15.34 38.12 -12.13
N ASP A 771 -15.68 38.17 -13.41
CA ASP A 771 -14.74 37.77 -14.49
C ASP A 771 -13.48 38.65 -14.60
N SER A 772 -13.50 39.87 -14.04
CA SER A 772 -12.32 40.75 -13.88
C SER A 772 -11.45 40.42 -12.65
N GLY A 773 -11.88 39.46 -11.82
CA GLY A 773 -11.22 39.07 -10.58
C GLY A 773 -9.98 38.19 -10.80
N LEU A 774 -8.90 38.50 -10.07
CA LEU A 774 -7.65 37.75 -10.15
C LEU A 774 -7.80 36.36 -9.50
N ARG A 775 -7.97 35.34 -10.35
CA ARG A 775 -8.02 33.92 -10.00
C ARG A 775 -6.77 33.17 -10.46
N VAL A 776 -6.34 32.19 -9.69
CA VAL A 776 -5.11 31.41 -9.90
C VAL A 776 -5.48 29.93 -9.93
N GLU A 777 -5.40 29.31 -11.11
CA GLU A 777 -5.71 27.89 -11.28
C GLU A 777 -4.42 27.05 -11.16
N ILE A 778 -4.41 26.09 -10.23
CA ILE A 778 -3.24 25.32 -9.85
C ILE A 778 -3.62 23.83 -9.80
N PRO A 779 -3.21 23.00 -10.78
CA PRO A 779 -3.45 21.56 -10.76
C PRO A 779 -2.84 20.91 -9.52
N VAL A 780 -3.58 20.01 -8.87
CA VAL A 780 -3.09 19.25 -7.71
C VAL A 780 -2.14 18.16 -8.21
N ALA A 781 -0.85 18.49 -8.27
CA ALA A 781 0.22 17.61 -8.71
C ALA A 781 1.54 17.88 -7.95
N ILE A 782 2.41 16.87 -7.87
CA ILE A 782 3.75 17.01 -7.27
C ILE A 782 4.65 17.94 -8.10
N ARG A 783 5.63 18.60 -7.46
CA ARG A 783 6.54 19.54 -8.14
C ARG A 783 7.64 18.83 -8.93
N ARG A 784 8.24 17.76 -8.38
CA ARG A 784 9.38 17.04 -8.98
C ARG A 784 9.20 15.51 -8.86
N LYS A 785 9.54 14.75 -9.90
CA LYS A 785 9.40 13.27 -9.92
C LYS A 785 10.12 12.54 -8.77
N ARG A 786 11.24 13.09 -8.26
CA ARG A 786 11.99 12.51 -7.13
C ARG A 786 11.15 12.42 -5.84
N GLU A 787 10.20 13.34 -5.66
CA GLU A 787 9.39 13.45 -4.44
C GLU A 787 8.52 12.19 -4.21
N MET A 788 8.23 11.45 -5.29
CA MET A 788 7.61 10.12 -5.27
C MET A 788 8.38 9.07 -4.45
N LEU A 789 9.66 9.28 -4.14
CA LEU A 789 10.46 8.38 -3.30
C LEU A 789 10.39 8.75 -1.82
N ASP A 790 10.38 10.05 -1.50
CA ASP A 790 10.29 10.54 -0.11
C ASP A 790 8.96 10.15 0.55
N ALA A 791 7.91 10.00 -0.29
CA ALA A 791 6.62 9.37 -0.03
C ALA A 791 6.63 8.16 0.92
N PHE A 792 7.63 7.30 0.80
CA PHE A 792 7.60 5.98 1.43
C PHE A 792 8.23 5.97 2.82
N ALA A 793 8.86 7.07 3.25
CA ALA A 793 9.67 7.25 4.47
C ALA A 793 10.86 6.29 4.67
N PHE A 794 10.85 5.11 4.03
CA PHE A 794 11.75 4.00 4.31
C PHE A 794 13.02 3.98 3.45
N PHE A 795 13.02 4.67 2.29
CA PHE A 795 14.20 4.75 1.42
C PHE A 795 15.39 5.44 2.08
N VAL A 796 15.18 6.41 2.98
CA VAL A 796 16.31 7.07 3.69
C VAL A 796 16.93 6.12 4.73
N PRO A 797 16.18 5.48 5.66
CA PRO A 797 16.74 4.44 6.53
C PRO A 797 17.38 3.27 5.78
N ALA A 798 16.77 2.79 4.68
CA ALA A 798 17.32 1.69 3.89
C ALA A 798 18.61 2.10 3.15
N LEU A 799 18.67 3.32 2.60
CA LEU A 799 19.88 3.85 1.97
C LEU A 799 20.98 4.12 2.99
N VAL A 800 20.65 4.65 4.18
CA VAL A 800 21.62 4.83 5.28
C VAL A 800 22.13 3.48 5.76
N GLY A 801 21.27 2.48 5.94
CA GLY A 801 21.69 1.12 6.27
C GLY A 801 22.62 0.51 5.22
N TRP A 802 22.30 0.69 3.93
CA TRP A 802 23.13 0.24 2.81
C TRP A 802 24.47 0.99 2.69
N ILE A 803 24.51 2.28 3.00
CA ILE A 803 25.76 3.07 3.06
C ILE A 803 26.60 2.61 4.26
N VAL A 804 26.01 2.41 5.44
CA VAL A 804 26.71 1.91 6.62
C VAL A 804 27.28 0.51 6.35
N SER A 805 26.50 -0.41 5.76
CA SER A 805 26.97 -1.73 5.32
C SER A 805 27.88 -1.72 4.08
N ARG A 806 28.34 -0.53 3.65
CA ARG A 806 29.39 -0.31 2.64
C ARG A 806 30.60 0.43 3.22
N MET A 807 30.54 0.85 4.48
CA MET A 807 31.58 1.55 5.22
C MET A 807 32.11 0.74 6.42
N THR A 808 31.37 -0.30 6.83
CA THR A 808 31.82 -1.42 7.69
C THR A 808 32.15 -2.64 6.85
#